data_AF-A0A364KS77-F1
#
_entry.id   AF-A0A364KS77-F1
#
_cell.length_a   1.000
_cell.length_b   1.000
_cell.length_c   1.000
_cell.angle_alpha   90.00
_cell.angle_beta   90.00
_cell.angle_gamma   90.00
#
_symmetry.space_group_name_H-M   'P 1'
#
loop_
_entity.id
_entity.type
_entity.pdbx_description
1 polymer ?
#
loop_
_entity_poly.entity_id
_entity_poly.type
_entity_poly.pdbx_seq_one_letter_code
_entity_poly.pdbx_strand_id
1 'polypeptide(L)'
;MRSALVLSFLLPLALGCNNPANHPCAAVYTASRSSASEFCATFTASTITATTGLPTWASACANEVKQLSSACSCLDTTWTTTTGVVAASTSVAATTTPVVVSISTPVAETTSTAVAVVSSIKAATSATSVRATTLATSTKTTASITSAVDTAGACVVTSYAGISSAVKSCTNIVLSNISAPPSSTIDLQSLQTGATVTFAGTTSFGTTLDSDFDPIVISGTDYTITGADGHIIDGNGANYWDGEGSNGGQAKPDHFIVVKDSYNAQITNLNIQNWPTHCFYINGVQGLTVSGLTLDNSAGDEPNSLSGSDPAAHNTDGFDISGSDTVTLQNIKVYNQDDCVAVTSGSNIIVSDTYCSGGHGLSIGSVGGKSNNTVAGVTFENSQVVNSQNGCRIKSNSGTTGSISNVIYQNITLSSISDYGIDVQQDYLNGGPTGDPTNGVTISGISFIDVTGTCTDDGTDYYILCGDGSCSDFTFSGVSITGGVYGSRDVKDYTGSVSAKAALYAFLSIVTIIGFTKQGTSHGPSGEFYAAKAQSYLVDIVQESTMDGLQALTSLILATSFSGDYKKAAMFVAMASRIAYALGGHKNPFESQSSVYDTSRPECHIRNLFWLCYTFDKELALRTGQPPSISDDNCDLTLPPGYVELQNSNICCPDVVIDNTTVPLYPWDPRLSVLKSRTYMLLYSESALRKSKSEILKHIRELDDTLEQWRLSLDREFRPTLAFSEDMLFPSALATQPVMLRLAYHHCVIIIHGASNRCRDPSGDLDMQEIGVASSLGLSVEASRSSLLYLQAALPNIAGECFWHILFYVVSSIVTILGHMISNPNDPKSISDFELLLQVSDMVQSFPITELSAAELIQMQLVKDFSQELVGITGMATFDHKVRIAVIGGTGLQDLPGFTKVASLDIETPWGKPSSPITIIHHQSSASGKDVPVAFLSRHGTHHQIAPHEVPNRANIAALRSLGVRTVIAFSAVGSLQEVIKPRDFVVPDQIIDRTKGVRPFTFFEGGVVGHVPFGDPFDENVAKIVRECGHSLEGDGVVLHDRGTLICMEGPQFSTRAESNMYRSFGGSVINMSALPEAKLAREAELAYQMICMSTDYDCWHESTADVTVEMVMGHMKANAVNARRFVGAVLDALALDENAETVNAKHLEGGIKFGMSTPHTAWNEDVKKRMEFLFPGYF
;
A
#
# COMPACT_ATOMS: atom_id res chain seq x y z
N MET A 1 19.97 21.15 -24.07
CA MET A 1 19.47 20.31 -25.18
C MET A 1 19.90 18.83 -25.06
N ARG A 2 20.25 18.31 -23.87
CA ARG A 2 20.56 16.88 -23.67
C ARG A 2 19.41 16.11 -22.97
N SER A 3 18.63 16.80 -22.14
CA SER A 3 17.51 16.25 -21.36
C SER A 3 16.15 16.32 -22.07
N ALA A 4 16.09 16.82 -23.31
CA ALA A 4 14.84 17.08 -24.02
C ALA A 4 14.13 15.81 -24.49
N LEU A 5 14.87 14.72 -24.74
CA LEU A 5 14.30 13.48 -25.27
C LEU A 5 13.35 12.80 -24.27
N VAL A 6 13.66 12.73 -22.97
CA VAL A 6 12.75 12.09 -21.99
C VAL A 6 11.42 12.87 -21.85
N LEU A 7 11.46 14.21 -21.91
CA LEU A 7 10.24 15.04 -21.84
C LEU A 7 9.47 15.15 -23.15
N SER A 8 10.14 15.07 -24.30
CA SER A 8 9.48 15.11 -25.60
C SER A 8 8.62 13.85 -25.82
N PHE A 9 8.95 12.73 -25.15
CA PHE A 9 8.12 11.52 -25.15
C PHE A 9 7.03 11.48 -24.07
N LEU A 10 7.15 12.23 -22.98
CA LEU A 10 6.15 12.28 -21.90
C LEU A 10 5.08 13.36 -22.10
N LEU A 11 5.36 14.45 -22.84
CA LEU A 11 4.39 15.52 -23.10
C LEU A 11 3.14 15.05 -23.89
N PRO A 12 3.26 14.24 -24.96
CA PRO A 12 2.10 13.71 -25.69
C PRO A 12 1.31 12.72 -24.84
N LEU A 13 2.00 11.97 -23.97
CA LEU A 13 1.38 11.05 -23.04
C LEU A 13 0.64 11.81 -21.91
N ALA A 14 1.12 12.99 -21.48
CA ALA A 14 0.62 13.67 -20.28
C ALA A 14 -0.56 14.65 -20.49
N LEU A 15 -0.81 15.15 -21.71
CA LEU A 15 -1.68 16.33 -21.84
C LEU A 15 -2.96 16.19 -22.67
N GLY A 16 -3.08 15.29 -23.64
CA GLY A 16 -4.26 15.30 -24.55
C GLY A 16 -4.57 16.68 -25.19
N CYS A 17 -3.66 17.65 -25.05
CA CYS A 17 -3.81 19.01 -25.53
C CYS A 17 -3.15 19.05 -26.90
N ASN A 18 -3.95 19.28 -27.93
CA ASN A 18 -3.44 19.61 -29.25
C ASN A 18 -2.48 20.81 -29.15
N ASN A 19 -1.21 20.52 -29.36
CA ASN A 19 -0.10 21.42 -29.67
C ASN A 19 -0.15 22.84 -29.04
N PRO A 20 0.62 23.12 -27.96
CA PRO A 20 0.63 24.41 -27.28
C PRO A 20 1.10 25.59 -28.15
N ALA A 21 1.64 25.35 -29.35
CA ALA A 21 2.04 26.42 -30.26
C ALA A 21 0.87 27.09 -31.00
N ASN A 22 -0.30 26.43 -31.12
CA ASN A 22 -1.39 26.88 -32.00
C ASN A 22 -2.74 27.11 -31.29
N HIS A 23 -2.83 26.98 -29.96
CA HIS A 23 -4.09 27.14 -29.25
C HIS A 23 -4.44 28.62 -29.01
N PRO A 24 -5.61 29.13 -29.47
CA PRO A 24 -5.94 30.55 -29.43
C PRO A 24 -6.02 31.11 -28.00
N CYS A 25 -6.29 30.27 -26.99
CA CYS A 25 -6.25 30.70 -25.58
C CYS A 25 -4.83 30.76 -24.98
N ALA A 26 -3.85 30.03 -25.54
CA ALA A 26 -2.49 29.94 -24.97
C ALA A 26 -1.68 31.24 -25.17
N ALA A 27 -1.93 31.96 -26.27
CA ALA A 27 -1.31 33.25 -26.56
C ALA A 27 -1.84 34.41 -25.70
N VAL A 28 -3.06 34.27 -25.15
CA VAL A 28 -3.74 35.32 -24.39
C VAL A 28 -3.20 35.42 -22.95
N TYR A 29 -2.87 34.29 -22.33
CA TYR A 29 -2.35 34.23 -20.95
C TYR A 29 -0.83 34.48 -20.82
N THR A 30 -0.11 34.45 -21.93
CA THR A 30 1.33 34.77 -21.99
C THR A 30 1.62 36.28 -22.05
N ALA A 31 0.62 37.11 -22.39
CA ALA A 31 0.82 38.53 -22.67
C ALA A 31 0.66 39.49 -21.46
N SER A 32 -0.14 39.13 -20.44
CA SER A 32 -0.30 39.97 -19.23
C SER A 32 -0.72 39.16 -18.00
N ARG A 33 0.27 38.74 -17.21
CA ARG A 33 0.07 37.91 -16.00
C ARG A 33 -0.79 38.61 -14.94
N SER A 34 -0.68 39.93 -14.81
CA SER A 34 -1.43 40.71 -13.81
C SER A 34 -2.91 40.84 -14.18
N SER A 35 -3.22 41.14 -15.44
CA SER A 35 -4.61 41.24 -15.93
C SER A 35 -5.30 39.88 -15.98
N ALA A 36 -4.56 38.81 -16.27
CA ALA A 36 -5.06 37.44 -16.22
C ALA A 36 -5.43 36.99 -14.80
N SER A 37 -4.64 37.36 -13.78
CA SER A 37 -4.94 36.99 -12.39
C SER A 37 -6.22 37.63 -11.85
N GLU A 38 -6.45 38.91 -12.16
CA GLU A 38 -7.64 39.65 -11.71
C GLU A 38 -8.91 39.19 -12.45
N PHE A 39 -8.77 38.86 -13.74
CA PHE A 39 -9.82 38.26 -14.56
C PHE A 39 -10.20 36.83 -14.10
N CYS A 40 -9.21 35.96 -13.88
CA CYS A 40 -9.44 34.59 -13.41
C CYS A 40 -10.01 34.55 -11.98
N ALA A 41 -9.60 35.47 -11.10
CA ALA A 41 -10.15 35.61 -9.74
C ALA A 41 -11.64 35.98 -9.74
N THR A 42 -12.13 36.62 -10.80
CA THR A 42 -13.55 37.00 -10.94
C THR A 42 -14.39 35.84 -11.48
N PHE A 43 -13.80 34.89 -12.21
CA PHE A 43 -14.52 33.81 -12.93
C PHE A 43 -14.53 32.44 -12.21
N THR A 44 -13.70 32.22 -11.20
CA THR A 44 -13.69 30.98 -10.40
C THR A 44 -14.74 30.95 -9.28
N ALA A 45 -15.48 32.05 -9.06
CA ALA A 45 -16.49 32.16 -8.01
C ALA A 45 -17.95 31.96 -8.48
N SER A 46 -18.20 31.80 -9.79
CA SER A 46 -19.55 31.59 -10.32
C SER A 46 -19.55 30.86 -11.66
N THR A 47 -20.46 29.91 -11.86
CA THR A 47 -20.71 29.22 -13.13
C THR A 47 -21.23 30.23 -14.16
N ILE A 48 -20.40 30.67 -15.10
CA ILE A 48 -20.82 31.64 -16.14
C ILE A 48 -21.34 30.89 -17.36
N THR A 49 -22.62 31.10 -17.69
CA THR A 49 -23.30 30.54 -18.86
C THR A 49 -23.52 31.52 -20.01
N ALA A 50 -23.03 32.78 -19.94
CA ALA A 50 -23.27 33.78 -20.99
C ALA A 50 -22.04 34.64 -21.37
N THR A 51 -21.92 34.89 -22.67
CA THR A 51 -20.80 35.51 -23.41
C THR A 51 -20.67 37.04 -23.34
N THR A 52 -21.35 37.72 -22.42
CA THR A 52 -21.34 39.20 -22.36
C THR A 52 -20.49 39.71 -21.20
N GLY A 53 -19.31 40.24 -21.51
CA GLY A 53 -18.44 40.91 -20.53
C GLY A 53 -16.93 40.62 -20.62
N LEU A 54 -16.48 39.82 -21.60
CA LEU A 54 -15.05 39.57 -21.77
C LEU A 54 -14.30 40.88 -22.12
N PRO A 55 -13.19 41.20 -21.43
CA PRO A 55 -12.31 42.30 -21.82
C PRO A 55 -11.84 42.15 -23.26
N THR A 56 -11.60 43.25 -23.98
CA THR A 56 -11.22 43.24 -25.40
C THR A 56 -9.96 42.42 -25.71
N TRP A 57 -9.10 42.18 -24.72
CA TRP A 57 -7.91 41.35 -24.86
C TRP A 57 -8.18 39.83 -24.72
N ALA A 58 -9.34 39.44 -24.18
CA ALA A 58 -9.77 38.05 -23.96
C ALA A 58 -10.91 37.62 -24.90
N SER A 59 -11.34 38.48 -25.83
CA SER A 59 -12.45 38.22 -26.76
C SER A 59 -12.15 37.06 -27.74
N ALA A 60 -10.89 36.68 -27.92
CA ALA A 60 -10.50 35.51 -28.73
C ALA A 60 -10.93 34.17 -28.10
N CYS A 61 -11.25 34.15 -26.80
CA CYS A 61 -11.73 32.98 -26.07
C CYS A 61 -13.27 32.90 -26.02
N ALA A 62 -13.97 33.83 -26.66
CA ALA A 62 -15.44 33.95 -26.57
C ALA A 62 -16.22 32.76 -27.16
N ASN A 63 -15.59 31.93 -28.00
CA ASN A 63 -16.22 30.77 -28.62
C ASN A 63 -16.01 29.45 -27.84
N GLU A 64 -15.20 29.46 -26.78
CA GLU A 64 -14.72 28.27 -26.05
C GLU A 64 -14.89 28.46 -24.52
N VAL A 65 -16.00 29.07 -24.10
CA VAL A 65 -16.19 29.61 -22.74
C VAL A 65 -16.16 28.54 -21.64
N LYS A 66 -16.48 27.28 -21.96
CA LYS A 66 -16.44 26.14 -21.02
C LYS A 66 -15.03 25.73 -20.62
N GLN A 67 -14.01 26.11 -21.40
CA GLN A 67 -12.60 25.79 -21.13
C GLN A 67 -11.85 26.94 -20.42
N LEU A 68 -12.50 28.08 -20.18
CA LEU A 68 -11.89 29.21 -19.47
C LEU A 68 -11.60 28.89 -18.01
N SER A 69 -12.50 28.15 -17.34
CA SER A 69 -12.35 27.76 -15.93
C SER A 69 -11.19 26.79 -15.73
N SER A 70 -11.05 25.78 -16.61
CA SER A 70 -9.92 24.84 -16.57
C SER A 70 -8.59 25.54 -16.88
N ALA A 71 -8.56 26.45 -17.85
CA ALA A 71 -7.38 27.27 -18.15
C ALA A 71 -6.97 28.20 -17.00
N CYS A 72 -7.94 28.85 -16.33
CA CYS A 72 -7.69 29.70 -15.16
C CYS A 72 -7.22 28.90 -13.94
N SER A 73 -7.67 27.65 -13.77
CA SER A 73 -7.24 26.77 -12.67
C SER A 73 -5.78 26.31 -12.77
N CYS A 74 -5.13 26.49 -13.93
CA CYS A 74 -3.70 26.24 -14.14
C CYS A 74 -2.78 27.44 -13.77
N LEU A 75 -3.33 28.57 -13.32
CA LEU A 75 -2.58 29.75 -12.84
C LEU A 75 -2.92 30.00 -11.37
N ASP A 76 -2.21 29.35 -10.45
CA ASP A 76 -2.43 29.60 -9.02
C ASP A 76 -1.68 30.88 -8.56
N THR A 77 -2.44 31.88 -8.13
CA THR A 77 -1.94 33.01 -7.32
C THR A 77 -2.73 33.06 -6.02
N THR A 78 -2.16 32.55 -4.92
CA THR A 78 -2.09 33.22 -3.61
C THR A 78 -1.14 32.50 -2.64
N TRP A 79 0.05 33.05 -2.46
CA TRP A 79 0.78 33.03 -1.19
C TRP A 79 0.66 34.43 -0.59
N THR A 80 -0.12 34.57 0.49
CA THR A 80 -0.14 35.82 1.27
C THR A 80 0.93 35.79 2.36
N THR A 81 1.79 36.79 2.30
CA THR A 81 2.80 37.14 3.27
C THR A 81 2.15 37.69 4.54
N THR A 82 2.52 37.16 5.71
CA THR A 82 2.34 37.88 6.99
C THR A 82 3.70 38.04 7.67
N THR A 83 4.25 39.25 7.53
CA THR A 83 5.36 39.76 8.33
C THR A 83 4.81 40.47 9.56
N GLY A 84 5.21 40.04 10.75
CA GLY A 84 4.90 40.71 12.02
C GLY A 84 5.95 40.40 13.08
N VAL A 85 6.86 41.35 13.30
CA VAL A 85 7.85 41.36 14.39
C VAL A 85 7.19 41.86 15.68
N VAL A 86 7.21 41.11 16.79
CA VAL A 86 7.31 41.67 18.18
C VAL A 86 7.99 40.64 19.12
N ALA A 87 8.78 41.20 20.03
CA ALA A 87 9.79 40.62 20.91
C ALA A 87 9.33 39.68 22.05
N ALA A 88 10.33 39.01 22.62
CA ALA A 88 10.26 38.18 23.83
C ALA A 88 9.69 38.91 25.06
N SER A 89 8.84 38.21 25.82
CA SER A 89 8.85 38.26 27.29
C SER A 89 8.22 37.01 27.90
N THR A 90 8.84 36.58 28.98
CA THR A 90 8.57 35.44 29.86
C THR A 90 7.23 35.52 30.61
N SER A 91 6.50 34.40 30.73
CA SER A 91 6.00 33.94 32.04
C SER A 91 5.49 32.50 31.99
N VAL A 92 5.83 31.78 33.05
CA VAL A 92 5.52 30.39 33.39
C VAL A 92 4.10 30.32 33.96
N ALA A 93 3.31 29.31 33.58
CA ALA A 93 2.45 28.58 34.52
C ALA A 93 1.96 27.27 33.89
N ALA A 94 2.26 26.17 34.60
CA ALA A 94 1.87 24.81 34.30
C ALA A 94 0.39 24.55 34.59
N THR A 95 -0.22 23.66 33.81
CA THR A 95 -1.13 22.64 34.38
C THR A 95 -1.16 21.40 33.50
N THR A 96 -0.70 20.32 34.09
CA THR A 96 -0.71 18.92 33.67
C THR A 96 -2.12 18.31 33.72
N THR A 97 -2.48 17.44 32.78
CA THR A 97 -2.80 16.02 33.03
C THR A 97 -3.12 15.24 31.73
N PRO A 98 -2.90 13.91 31.69
CA PRO A 98 -2.62 13.15 30.47
C PRO A 98 -3.78 12.24 30.02
N VAL A 99 -3.84 11.94 28.71
CA VAL A 99 -4.69 10.89 28.15
C VAL A 99 -3.82 9.65 27.90
N VAL A 100 -4.20 8.55 28.55
CA VAL A 100 -3.61 7.21 28.44
C VAL A 100 -4.19 6.51 27.21
N VAL A 101 -3.33 6.00 26.33
CA VAL A 101 -3.67 5.11 25.22
C VAL A 101 -3.27 3.69 25.62
N SER A 102 -4.25 2.82 25.82
CA SER A 102 -4.05 1.38 26.09
C SER A 102 -4.23 0.57 24.82
N ILE A 103 -3.16 -0.15 24.47
CA ILE A 103 -3.06 -1.15 23.40
C ILE A 103 -3.53 -2.50 23.97
N SER A 104 -4.45 -3.17 23.26
CA SER A 104 -4.92 -4.51 23.60
C SER A 104 -4.39 -5.56 22.61
N THR A 105 -3.77 -6.61 23.14
CA THR A 105 -3.52 -7.89 22.44
C THR A 105 -4.14 -9.06 23.25
N PRO A 106 -4.43 -10.21 22.60
CA PRO A 106 -5.41 -11.19 23.07
C PRO A 106 -4.79 -12.40 23.79
N VAL A 107 -5.54 -13.04 24.69
CA VAL A 107 -5.25 -14.40 25.20
C VAL A 107 -6.55 -15.18 25.42
N ALA A 108 -6.47 -16.48 25.11
CA ALA A 108 -7.52 -17.48 24.95
C ALA A 108 -8.10 -18.10 26.24
N GLU A 109 -9.30 -18.68 26.04
CA GLU A 109 -9.94 -19.89 26.62
C GLU A 109 -9.67 -20.32 28.07
N THR A 110 -10.75 -20.50 28.86
CA THR A 110 -11.14 -21.81 29.47
C THR A 110 -12.50 -21.78 30.19
N THR A 111 -13.43 -22.60 29.68
CA THR A 111 -14.39 -23.51 30.32
C THR A 111 -14.99 -23.31 31.74
N SER A 112 -16.34 -23.37 31.74
CA SER A 112 -17.22 -24.29 32.51
C SER A 112 -18.10 -23.76 33.68
N THR A 113 -19.41 -23.99 33.49
CA THR A 113 -20.44 -24.49 34.45
C THR A 113 -20.81 -23.63 35.68
N ALA A 114 -22.05 -23.55 36.16
CA ALA A 114 -23.38 -24.00 35.74
C ALA A 114 -24.44 -23.47 36.76
N VAL A 115 -25.72 -23.62 36.39
CA VAL A 115 -26.92 -23.83 37.22
C VAL A 115 -27.80 -22.63 37.59
N ALA A 116 -29.06 -22.80 37.16
CA ALA A 116 -30.31 -22.06 37.35
C ALA A 116 -30.78 -21.89 38.80
N VAL A 117 -31.76 -20.99 39.03
CA VAL A 117 -33.05 -21.31 39.70
C VAL A 117 -34.12 -20.24 39.34
N VAL A 118 -35.31 -20.76 39.09
CA VAL A 118 -36.62 -20.15 38.83
C VAL A 118 -37.23 -19.47 40.07
N SER A 119 -37.95 -18.34 39.93
CA SER A 119 -39.33 -18.20 40.46
C SER A 119 -39.95 -16.81 40.27
N SER A 120 -41.20 -16.88 39.83
CA SER A 120 -42.25 -15.87 39.73
C SER A 120 -42.78 -15.38 41.08
N ILE A 121 -43.29 -14.14 41.16
CA ILE A 121 -44.72 -13.79 41.40
C ILE A 121 -44.91 -12.28 41.70
N LYS A 122 -45.86 -11.73 40.94
CA LYS A 122 -46.78 -10.59 41.12
C LYS A 122 -46.96 -9.90 42.51
N ALA A 123 -47.01 -8.57 42.43
CA ALA A 123 -48.16 -7.68 42.69
C ALA A 123 -48.17 -6.71 43.90
N ALA A 124 -48.61 -5.49 43.55
CA ALA A 124 -49.49 -4.56 44.28
C ALA A 124 -48.90 -3.63 45.36
N THR A 125 -49.06 -2.31 45.13
CA THR A 125 -49.87 -1.32 45.90
C THR A 125 -49.36 0.11 45.56
N SER A 126 -50.12 1.04 45.00
CA SER A 126 -51.32 1.80 45.47
C SER A 126 -51.02 2.92 46.49
N ALA A 127 -51.05 4.19 46.04
CA ALA A 127 -51.57 5.39 46.74
C ALA A 127 -51.51 6.58 45.75
N THR A 128 -52.58 7.03 45.08
CA THR A 128 -53.68 7.95 45.49
C THR A 128 -53.29 9.06 46.47
N SER A 129 -53.83 10.29 46.45
CA SER A 129 -54.61 11.12 45.50
C SER A 129 -54.81 12.49 46.20
N VAL A 130 -55.67 13.35 45.62
CA VAL A 130 -56.49 14.43 46.22
C VAL A 130 -56.00 15.84 45.85
N ARG A 131 -56.80 16.83 45.41
CA ARG A 131 -58.21 17.07 44.93
C ARG A 131 -58.24 18.62 44.76
N ALA A 132 -59.13 19.33 44.05
CA ALA A 132 -60.58 19.26 44.05
C ALA A 132 -61.14 20.33 43.08
N THR A 133 -62.13 19.99 42.22
CA THR A 133 -63.58 20.43 42.27
C THR A 133 -63.89 21.84 41.70
N THR A 134 -64.99 22.14 41.00
CA THR A 134 -66.32 21.49 40.82
C THR A 134 -67.12 22.18 39.68
N LEU A 135 -68.02 21.40 39.05
CA LEU A 135 -69.35 21.68 38.45
C LEU A 135 -69.55 22.71 37.30
N ALA A 136 -70.13 22.22 36.20
CA ALA A 136 -71.45 22.67 35.71
C ALA A 136 -72.11 21.64 34.76
N THR A 137 -73.40 21.43 34.96
CA THR A 137 -74.41 20.70 34.15
C THR A 137 -74.75 21.39 32.83
N SER A 138 -75.06 20.66 31.75
CA SER A 138 -76.18 20.98 30.85
C SER A 138 -76.45 19.92 29.75
N THR A 139 -77.71 19.46 29.72
CA THR A 139 -78.56 19.09 28.56
C THR A 139 -78.13 18.02 27.54
N LYS A 140 -78.89 16.90 27.58
CA LYS A 140 -79.23 16.09 26.40
C LYS A 140 -80.01 16.93 25.40
N THR A 141 -79.56 16.96 24.15
CA THR A 141 -80.37 17.32 22.99
C THR A 141 -80.32 16.15 22.01
N THR A 142 -81.43 15.44 21.90
CA THR A 142 -81.73 14.57 20.75
C THR A 142 -81.83 15.46 19.51
N ALA A 143 -80.87 15.37 18.60
CA ALA A 143 -80.99 15.87 17.24
C ALA A 143 -81.23 14.68 16.31
N SER A 144 -82.43 14.67 15.74
CA SER A 144 -82.89 13.76 14.71
C SER A 144 -81.97 13.80 13.48
N ILE A 145 -81.54 12.63 13.03
CA ILE A 145 -80.88 12.41 11.75
C ILE A 145 -81.93 12.67 10.66
N THR A 146 -81.84 13.81 9.97
CA THR A 146 -82.46 13.95 8.65
C THR A 146 -81.51 13.35 7.63
N SER A 147 -81.68 12.05 7.37
CA SER A 147 -81.20 11.40 6.15
C SER A 147 -82.02 11.96 4.98
N ALA A 148 -81.52 13.02 4.35
CA ALA A 148 -82.06 13.45 3.07
C ALA A 148 -81.66 12.40 2.02
N VAL A 149 -82.59 11.49 1.74
CA VAL A 149 -82.52 10.61 0.58
C VAL A 149 -82.81 11.48 -0.63
N ASP A 150 -81.77 11.93 -1.31
CA ASP A 150 -81.92 12.47 -2.66
C ASP A 150 -82.08 11.31 -3.66
N THR A 151 -82.71 11.63 -4.78
CA THR A 151 -83.30 10.84 -5.86
C THR A 151 -82.43 9.75 -6.54
N ALA A 152 -81.29 9.37 -5.95
CA ALA A 152 -80.39 8.30 -6.41
C ALA A 152 -80.09 7.19 -5.35
N GLY A 153 -80.72 7.20 -4.17
CA GLY A 153 -80.62 6.08 -3.21
C GLY A 153 -79.27 5.91 -2.49
N ALA A 154 -78.42 6.94 -2.45
CA ALA A 154 -77.12 6.93 -1.79
C ALA A 154 -77.16 7.46 -0.35
N CYS A 155 -76.34 6.89 0.55
CA CYS A 155 -76.12 7.36 1.90
C CYS A 155 -75.04 8.45 1.92
N VAL A 156 -75.48 9.72 1.97
CA VAL A 156 -74.56 10.87 2.04
C VAL A 156 -74.12 11.11 3.48
N VAL A 157 -72.83 10.97 3.74
CA VAL A 157 -72.17 11.19 5.03
C VAL A 157 -71.40 12.51 4.95
N THR A 158 -71.75 13.47 5.80
CA THR A 158 -71.13 14.81 5.84
C THR A 158 -70.30 15.06 7.11
N SER A 159 -70.17 14.05 7.98
CA SER A 159 -69.34 14.14 9.19
C SER A 159 -68.74 12.77 9.51
N TYR A 160 -67.52 12.77 10.08
CA TYR A 160 -66.77 11.55 10.41
C TYR A 160 -67.59 10.54 11.23
N ALA A 161 -68.37 11.00 12.21
CA ALA A 161 -69.18 10.14 13.08
C ALA A 161 -70.23 9.29 12.32
N GLY A 162 -70.64 9.71 11.12
CA GLY A 162 -71.62 8.99 10.31
C GLY A 162 -71.07 7.81 9.49
N ILE A 163 -69.74 7.71 9.32
CA ILE A 163 -69.10 6.73 8.44
C ILE A 163 -69.39 5.30 8.89
N SER A 164 -69.15 4.99 10.17
CA SER A 164 -69.35 3.65 10.73
C SER A 164 -70.78 3.12 10.57
N SER A 165 -71.78 4.02 10.60
CA SER A 165 -73.18 3.66 10.41
C SER A 165 -73.46 3.40 8.94
N ALA A 166 -73.00 4.27 8.03
CA ALA A 166 -73.20 4.14 6.59
C ALA A 166 -72.54 2.89 6.02
N VAL A 167 -71.30 2.58 6.42
CA VAL A 167 -70.56 1.36 6.02
C VAL A 167 -71.35 0.09 6.35
N LYS A 168 -72.01 0.04 7.51
CA LYS A 168 -72.80 -1.12 7.94
C LYS A 168 -74.14 -1.22 7.23
N SER A 169 -74.76 -0.11 6.83
CA SER A 169 -76.16 -0.08 6.39
C SER A 169 -76.36 0.18 4.90
N CYS A 170 -75.35 0.59 4.15
CA CYS A 170 -75.50 1.10 2.79
C CYS A 170 -74.55 0.44 1.80
N THR A 171 -75.03 0.20 0.58
CA THR A 171 -74.21 -0.24 -0.57
C THR A 171 -73.81 0.91 -1.48
N ASN A 172 -74.36 2.12 -1.29
CA ASN A 172 -73.95 3.32 -2.02
C ASN A 172 -73.72 4.43 -1.00
N ILE A 173 -72.46 4.81 -0.78
CA ILE A 173 -72.02 5.72 0.28
C ILE A 173 -71.32 6.90 -0.37
N VAL A 174 -71.71 8.12 -0.02
CA VAL A 174 -71.01 9.34 -0.46
C VAL A 174 -70.38 10.00 0.76
N LEU A 175 -69.05 10.08 0.80
CA LEU A 175 -68.29 10.77 1.84
C LEU A 175 -68.04 12.20 1.39
N SER A 176 -68.85 13.15 1.87
CA SER A 176 -68.81 14.54 1.43
C SER A 176 -68.18 15.46 2.48
N ASN A 177 -67.07 16.12 2.13
CA ASN A 177 -66.37 17.08 2.99
C ASN A 177 -66.02 16.53 4.39
N ILE A 178 -65.53 15.29 4.43
CA ILE A 178 -65.19 14.64 5.70
C ILE A 178 -63.92 15.26 6.29
N SER A 179 -64.00 15.71 7.54
CA SER A 179 -62.83 16.03 8.35
C SER A 179 -62.68 14.98 9.45
N ALA A 180 -61.69 14.10 9.31
CA ALA A 180 -61.35 13.08 10.30
C ALA A 180 -60.53 13.73 11.43
N PRO A 181 -60.98 13.65 12.70
CA PRO A 181 -60.21 14.18 13.83
C PRO A 181 -58.84 13.49 14.00
N PRO A 182 -57.90 14.05 14.78
CA PRO A 182 -56.69 13.34 15.19
C PRO A 182 -57.00 11.94 15.74
N SER A 183 -56.13 10.98 15.43
CA SER A 183 -56.24 9.56 15.83
C SER A 183 -57.53 8.86 15.39
N SER A 184 -58.15 9.32 14.29
CA SER A 184 -59.44 8.80 13.81
C SER A 184 -59.34 8.24 12.39
N THR A 185 -59.32 6.91 12.26
CA THR A 185 -59.28 6.20 10.96
C THR A 185 -60.62 6.30 10.23
N ILE A 186 -60.60 6.59 8.93
CA ILE A 186 -61.74 6.32 8.04
C ILE A 186 -61.76 4.80 7.78
N ASP A 187 -62.56 4.11 8.58
CA ASP A 187 -62.65 2.65 8.58
C ASP A 187 -63.71 2.15 7.59
N LEU A 188 -63.25 1.55 6.49
CA LEU A 188 -64.05 0.94 5.43
C LEU A 188 -63.88 -0.58 5.39
N GLN A 189 -63.47 -1.22 6.49
CA GLN A 189 -63.23 -2.68 6.52
C GLN A 189 -64.51 -3.52 6.57
N SER A 190 -65.66 -2.91 6.88
CA SER A 190 -66.96 -3.59 7.00
C SER A 190 -67.91 -3.26 5.84
N LEU A 191 -67.38 -2.99 4.65
CA LEU A 191 -68.19 -2.72 3.47
C LEU A 191 -69.07 -3.92 3.11
N GLN A 192 -70.32 -3.64 2.72
CA GLN A 192 -71.17 -4.67 2.14
C GLN A 192 -70.63 -5.11 0.77
N THR A 193 -70.80 -6.38 0.42
CA THR A 193 -70.44 -6.87 -0.92
C THR A 193 -71.16 -6.06 -2.00
N GLY A 194 -70.44 -5.61 -3.03
CA GLY A 194 -71.01 -4.74 -4.07
C GLY A 194 -71.08 -3.26 -3.70
N ALA A 195 -70.55 -2.85 -2.54
CA ALA A 195 -70.66 -1.46 -2.09
C ALA A 195 -69.84 -0.50 -2.95
N THR A 196 -70.40 0.67 -3.23
CA THR A 196 -69.72 1.82 -3.84
C THR A 196 -69.52 2.91 -2.79
N VAL A 197 -68.30 3.39 -2.63
CA VAL A 197 -67.96 4.56 -1.80
C VAL A 197 -67.44 5.68 -2.70
N THR A 198 -68.09 6.83 -2.68
CA THR A 198 -67.71 8.01 -3.47
C THR A 198 -67.21 9.13 -2.55
N PHE A 199 -65.95 9.53 -2.68
CA PHE A 199 -65.42 10.73 -2.04
C PHE A 199 -65.87 11.98 -2.80
N ALA A 200 -66.40 12.99 -2.09
CA ALA A 200 -66.88 14.24 -2.66
C ALA A 200 -66.41 15.44 -1.84
N GLY A 201 -66.11 16.55 -2.50
CA GLY A 201 -65.49 17.71 -1.82
C GLY A 201 -64.11 17.37 -1.26
N THR A 202 -63.73 17.98 -0.14
CA THR A 202 -62.39 17.77 0.46
C THR A 202 -62.46 16.85 1.68
N THR A 203 -61.76 15.73 1.64
CA THR A 203 -61.49 14.88 2.81
C THR A 203 -60.17 15.31 3.45
N SER A 204 -60.13 15.50 4.77
CA SER A 204 -58.96 15.97 5.51
C SER A 204 -58.76 15.20 6.82
N PHE A 205 -57.52 15.19 7.33
CA PHE A 205 -57.14 14.48 8.56
C PHE A 205 -56.48 15.42 9.57
N GLY A 206 -56.79 15.23 10.86
CA GLY A 206 -56.06 15.88 11.95
C GLY A 206 -54.68 15.24 12.18
N THR A 207 -53.72 16.05 12.61
CA THR A 207 -52.34 15.59 12.89
C THR A 207 -52.31 14.50 13.97
N THR A 208 -51.75 13.34 13.62
CA THR A 208 -51.62 12.15 14.48
C THR A 208 -50.19 11.64 14.44
N LEU A 209 -49.42 11.92 15.50
CA LEU A 209 -48.00 11.54 15.58
C LEU A 209 -47.86 10.08 16.04
N ASP A 210 -48.15 9.14 15.15
CA ASP A 210 -48.14 7.71 15.41
C ASP A 210 -47.81 6.95 14.12
N SER A 211 -46.77 6.10 14.16
CA SER A 211 -46.35 5.30 13.01
C SER A 211 -47.28 4.12 12.72
N ASP A 212 -47.98 3.62 13.74
CA ASP A 212 -48.90 2.48 13.61
C ASP A 212 -50.32 2.93 13.22
N PHE A 213 -50.54 4.23 13.04
CA PHE A 213 -51.84 4.78 12.68
C PHE A 213 -52.05 4.75 11.16
N ASP A 214 -53.08 4.03 10.73
CA ASP A 214 -53.55 4.01 9.34
C ASP A 214 -54.75 4.97 9.18
N PRO A 215 -54.63 6.09 8.43
CA PRO A 215 -55.71 7.07 8.27
C PRO A 215 -56.91 6.54 7.49
N ILE A 216 -56.71 5.71 6.46
CA ILE A 216 -57.78 5.04 5.70
C ILE A 216 -57.49 3.55 5.64
N VAL A 217 -58.46 2.70 6.01
CA VAL A 217 -58.32 1.24 5.90
C VAL A 217 -59.51 0.67 5.14
N ILE A 218 -59.23 -0.15 4.13
CA ILE A 218 -60.21 -0.69 3.18
C ILE A 218 -60.06 -2.20 3.08
N SER A 219 -61.18 -2.91 3.23
CA SER A 219 -61.26 -4.37 3.07
C SER A 219 -62.64 -4.77 2.57
N GLY A 220 -62.75 -5.90 1.87
CA GLY A 220 -64.04 -6.45 1.47
C GLY A 220 -64.03 -7.12 0.09
N THR A 221 -65.23 -7.42 -0.42
CA THR A 221 -65.42 -8.14 -1.68
C THR A 221 -66.33 -7.37 -2.62
N ASP A 222 -66.02 -7.36 -3.91
CA ASP A 222 -66.84 -6.74 -4.97
C ASP A 222 -67.12 -5.24 -4.76
N TYR A 223 -66.26 -4.50 -4.04
CA TYR A 223 -66.49 -3.09 -3.76
C TYR A 223 -65.86 -2.17 -4.82
N THR A 224 -66.40 -0.95 -4.91
CA THR A 224 -65.85 0.15 -5.71
C THR A 224 -65.59 1.36 -4.81
N ILE A 225 -64.38 1.88 -4.81
CA ILE A 225 -64.04 3.19 -4.23
C ILE A 225 -63.83 4.17 -5.38
N THR A 226 -64.45 5.34 -5.32
CA THR A 226 -64.33 6.33 -6.37
C THR A 226 -64.43 7.77 -5.87
N GLY A 227 -64.21 8.73 -6.75
CA GLY A 227 -64.26 10.15 -6.47
C GLY A 227 -65.27 10.89 -7.36
N ALA A 228 -65.96 11.87 -6.79
CA ALA A 228 -66.79 12.80 -7.55
C ALA A 228 -65.92 13.87 -8.23
N ASP A 229 -66.46 14.55 -9.24
CA ASP A 229 -65.74 15.63 -9.93
C ASP A 229 -65.23 16.69 -8.95
N GLY A 230 -63.93 16.97 -9.01
CA GLY A 230 -63.27 17.98 -8.17
C GLY A 230 -63.07 17.59 -6.70
N HIS A 231 -63.32 16.34 -6.30
CA HIS A 231 -62.99 15.87 -4.96
C HIS A 231 -61.47 15.86 -4.73
N ILE A 232 -61.05 16.00 -3.47
CA ILE A 232 -59.66 15.93 -3.01
C ILE A 232 -59.62 15.13 -1.69
N ILE A 233 -58.63 14.26 -1.56
CA ILE A 233 -58.25 13.62 -0.29
C ILE A 233 -56.89 14.18 0.11
N ASP A 234 -56.85 15.04 1.13
CA ASP A 234 -55.63 15.67 1.62
C ASP A 234 -55.12 14.94 2.87
N GLY A 235 -53.92 14.36 2.79
CA GLY A 235 -53.32 13.55 3.84
C GLY A 235 -52.63 14.34 4.96
N ASN A 236 -52.64 15.68 4.90
CA ASN A 236 -52.07 16.56 5.91
C ASN A 236 -50.53 16.41 6.07
N GLY A 237 -49.84 16.01 5.01
CA GLY A 237 -48.42 15.65 4.95
C GLY A 237 -47.47 16.73 5.47
N ALA A 238 -47.72 18.01 5.14
CA ALA A 238 -46.88 19.12 5.56
C ALA A 238 -46.75 19.31 7.09
N ASN A 239 -47.65 18.71 7.88
CA ASN A 239 -47.54 18.70 9.35
C ASN A 239 -46.67 17.56 9.89
N TYR A 240 -46.22 16.64 9.02
CA TYR A 240 -45.40 15.47 9.36
C TYR A 240 -44.03 15.49 8.69
N TRP A 241 -43.91 16.11 7.53
CA TRP A 241 -42.70 16.16 6.72
C TRP A 241 -41.54 16.86 7.43
N ASP A 242 -40.44 16.14 7.57
CA ASP A 242 -39.22 16.55 8.27
C ASP A 242 -37.94 16.12 7.55
N GLY A 243 -38.04 15.65 6.30
CA GLY A 243 -36.93 15.13 5.50
C GLY A 243 -36.48 13.71 5.83
N GLU A 244 -37.03 13.08 6.88
CA GLU A 244 -36.55 11.79 7.39
C GLU A 244 -37.50 10.62 7.07
N GLY A 245 -38.74 10.90 6.63
CA GLY A 245 -39.67 9.86 6.16
C GLY A 245 -39.97 8.78 7.19
N SER A 246 -39.97 7.50 6.79
CA SER A 246 -40.08 6.34 7.70
C SER A 246 -38.75 5.95 8.35
N ASN A 247 -37.63 6.53 7.89
CA ASN A 247 -36.29 6.22 8.40
C ASN A 247 -36.00 6.86 9.77
N GLY A 248 -36.75 7.89 10.16
CA GLY A 248 -36.55 8.58 11.42
C GLY A 248 -37.43 9.82 11.62
N GLY A 249 -37.00 10.70 12.52
CA GLY A 249 -37.66 11.98 12.77
C GLY A 249 -38.92 11.89 13.66
N GLN A 250 -39.88 12.77 13.41
CA GLN A 250 -41.16 12.76 14.13
C GLN A 250 -42.04 11.60 13.68
N ALA A 251 -42.76 10.99 14.64
CA ALA A 251 -43.70 9.93 14.34
C ALA A 251 -44.78 10.44 13.38
N LYS A 252 -45.04 9.67 12.33
CA LYS A 252 -45.94 10.00 11.24
C LYS A 252 -46.57 8.71 10.70
N PRO A 253 -47.83 8.75 10.22
CA PRO A 253 -48.51 7.57 9.70
C PRO A 253 -47.67 6.87 8.63
N ASP A 254 -47.33 5.60 8.84
CA ASP A 254 -46.45 4.88 7.92
C ASP A 254 -47.17 4.59 6.59
N HIS A 255 -48.46 4.24 6.64
CA HIS A 255 -49.29 4.01 5.46
C HIS A 255 -50.53 4.90 5.50
N PHE A 256 -50.77 5.68 4.44
CA PHE A 256 -51.92 6.59 4.37
C PHE A 256 -53.23 5.84 4.05
N ILE A 257 -53.18 4.94 3.07
CA ILE A 257 -54.30 4.11 2.62
C ILE A 257 -53.88 2.65 2.63
N VAL A 258 -54.45 1.88 3.55
CA VAL A 258 -54.23 0.43 3.62
C VAL A 258 -55.38 -0.30 2.93
N VAL A 259 -55.06 -1.03 1.86
CA VAL A 259 -55.98 -1.95 1.18
C VAL A 259 -55.56 -3.37 1.50
N LYS A 260 -56.38 -4.06 2.30
CA LYS A 260 -56.06 -5.40 2.77
C LYS A 260 -57.24 -6.35 2.73
N ASP A 261 -56.96 -7.63 2.58
CA ASP A 261 -57.97 -8.71 2.60
C ASP A 261 -59.14 -8.42 1.62
N SER A 262 -58.80 -7.93 0.43
CA SER A 262 -59.77 -7.51 -0.59
C SER A 262 -59.84 -8.47 -1.76
N TYR A 263 -61.06 -8.71 -2.26
CA TYR A 263 -61.33 -9.66 -3.33
C TYR A 263 -62.22 -9.05 -4.43
N ASN A 264 -61.77 -9.08 -5.68
CA ASN A 264 -62.50 -8.53 -6.84
C ASN A 264 -62.95 -7.07 -6.63
N ALA A 265 -62.02 -6.18 -6.32
CA ALA A 265 -62.30 -4.79 -5.95
C ALA A 265 -61.84 -3.78 -7.00
N GLN A 266 -62.43 -2.58 -6.98
CA GLN A 266 -62.05 -1.47 -7.85
C GLN A 266 -61.81 -0.18 -7.06
N ILE A 267 -60.74 0.55 -7.36
CA ILE A 267 -60.46 1.89 -6.83
C ILE A 267 -60.21 2.82 -8.01
N THR A 268 -61.06 3.81 -8.24
CA THR A 268 -61.02 4.58 -9.48
C THR A 268 -61.15 6.07 -9.26
N ASN A 269 -60.51 6.88 -10.11
CA ASN A 269 -60.74 8.33 -10.19
C ASN A 269 -60.55 9.06 -8.85
N LEU A 270 -59.49 8.76 -8.08
CA LEU A 270 -59.16 9.48 -6.84
C LEU A 270 -58.09 10.55 -7.07
N ASN A 271 -58.28 11.71 -6.45
CA ASN A 271 -57.26 12.76 -6.33
C ASN A 271 -56.79 12.82 -4.89
N ILE A 272 -55.55 12.39 -4.66
CA ILE A 272 -54.92 12.37 -3.34
C ILE A 272 -53.75 13.34 -3.36
N GLN A 273 -53.59 14.11 -2.30
CA GLN A 273 -52.48 15.03 -2.17
C GLN A 273 -51.90 15.04 -0.75
N ASN A 274 -50.62 15.42 -0.66
CA ASN A 274 -49.93 15.70 0.59
C ASN A 274 -50.07 14.57 1.62
N TRP A 275 -49.64 13.36 1.33
CA TRP A 275 -49.71 12.26 2.30
C TRP A 275 -48.43 12.19 3.16
N PRO A 276 -48.45 11.55 4.35
CA PRO A 276 -47.35 11.65 5.32
C PRO A 276 -46.08 10.89 4.92
N THR A 277 -46.20 9.59 4.63
CA THR A 277 -45.11 8.66 4.30
C THR A 277 -45.54 7.80 3.12
N HIS A 278 -45.84 6.50 3.21
CA HIS A 278 -46.28 5.70 2.06
C HIS A 278 -47.77 5.94 1.75
N CYS A 279 -48.16 6.03 0.47
CA CYS A 279 -49.54 6.35 0.07
C CYS A 279 -50.46 5.12 0.12
N PHE A 280 -50.31 4.18 -0.80
CA PHE A 280 -51.09 2.94 -0.82
C PHE A 280 -50.26 1.76 -0.35
N TYR A 281 -50.73 1.07 0.69
CA TYR A 281 -50.23 -0.24 1.07
C TYR A 281 -51.25 -1.33 0.71
N ILE A 282 -50.92 -2.12 -0.30
CA ILE A 282 -51.76 -3.20 -0.85
C ILE A 282 -51.21 -4.54 -0.36
N ASN A 283 -51.95 -5.20 0.54
CA ASN A 283 -51.51 -6.44 1.18
C ASN A 283 -52.61 -7.52 1.21
N GLY A 284 -52.29 -8.74 0.76
CA GLY A 284 -53.24 -9.86 0.84
C GLY A 284 -54.48 -9.69 -0.05
N VAL A 285 -54.33 -9.03 -1.20
CA VAL A 285 -55.41 -8.71 -2.13
C VAL A 285 -55.44 -9.70 -3.29
N GLN A 286 -56.64 -10.06 -3.76
CA GLN A 286 -56.84 -10.87 -4.96
C GLN A 286 -57.84 -10.24 -5.94
N GLY A 287 -57.39 -9.87 -7.14
CA GLY A 287 -58.26 -9.27 -8.15
C GLY A 287 -58.60 -7.81 -7.80
N LEU A 288 -57.62 -6.92 -7.83
CA LEU A 288 -57.83 -5.47 -7.61
C LEU A 288 -57.50 -4.69 -8.87
N THR A 289 -58.40 -3.79 -9.27
CA THR A 289 -58.13 -2.81 -10.33
C THR A 289 -58.11 -1.40 -9.75
N VAL A 290 -57.00 -0.70 -9.91
CA VAL A 290 -56.84 0.71 -9.54
C VAL A 290 -56.65 1.53 -10.81
N SER A 291 -57.47 2.55 -11.05
CA SER A 291 -57.33 3.33 -12.28
C SER A 291 -57.78 4.79 -12.24
N GLY A 292 -57.16 5.64 -13.05
CA GLY A 292 -57.54 7.06 -13.15
C GLY A 292 -57.15 7.89 -11.93
N LEU A 293 -56.13 7.50 -11.18
CA LEU A 293 -55.70 8.18 -9.96
C LEU A 293 -54.71 9.32 -10.26
N THR A 294 -54.78 10.38 -9.46
CA THR A 294 -53.72 11.39 -9.36
C THR A 294 -53.25 11.47 -7.91
N LEU A 295 -51.98 11.10 -7.69
CA LEU A 295 -51.29 11.20 -6.41
C LEU A 295 -50.29 12.35 -6.50
N ASP A 296 -50.56 13.44 -5.79
CA ASP A 296 -49.75 14.66 -5.85
C ASP A 296 -49.11 14.99 -4.48
N ASN A 297 -47.84 14.64 -4.34
CA ASN A 297 -46.99 14.99 -3.22
C ASN A 297 -45.93 16.04 -3.57
N SER A 298 -46.06 16.75 -4.70
CA SER A 298 -45.06 17.71 -5.17
C SER A 298 -44.80 18.87 -4.19
N ALA A 299 -45.77 19.18 -3.32
CA ALA A 299 -45.57 20.14 -2.23
C ALA A 299 -44.47 19.74 -1.24
N GLY A 300 -44.08 18.46 -1.23
CA GLY A 300 -43.00 17.91 -0.41
C GLY A 300 -41.60 18.01 -1.03
N ASP A 301 -41.48 18.43 -2.30
CA ASP A 301 -40.18 18.56 -2.99
C ASP A 301 -39.33 19.69 -2.39
N GLU A 302 -39.97 20.79 -2.00
CA GLU A 302 -39.29 21.94 -1.41
C GLU A 302 -38.95 21.67 0.07
N PRO A 303 -37.74 22.04 0.53
CA PRO A 303 -37.37 21.96 1.93
C PRO A 303 -38.27 22.79 2.84
N ASN A 304 -38.40 22.37 4.11
CA ASN A 304 -39.10 23.10 5.14
C ASN A 304 -38.21 23.37 6.37
N SER A 305 -38.77 23.99 7.42
CA SER A 305 -38.01 24.33 8.63
C SER A 305 -37.50 23.12 9.44
N LEU A 306 -37.97 21.92 9.13
CA LEU A 306 -37.59 20.67 9.79
C LEU A 306 -36.60 19.85 8.95
N SER A 307 -36.66 19.92 7.62
CA SER A 307 -35.80 19.15 6.70
C SER A 307 -34.49 19.85 6.29
N GLY A 308 -34.30 21.12 6.67
CA GLY A 308 -33.06 21.83 6.36
C GLY A 308 -32.92 22.14 4.87
N SER A 309 -31.94 21.53 4.20
CA SER A 309 -31.73 21.63 2.74
C SER A 309 -32.37 20.50 1.95
N ASP A 310 -32.83 19.45 2.62
CA ASP A 310 -33.38 18.26 1.98
C ASP A 310 -34.88 18.46 1.71
N PRO A 311 -35.47 17.76 0.72
CA PRO A 311 -36.91 17.77 0.48
C PRO A 311 -37.68 17.52 1.77
N ALA A 312 -38.79 18.22 1.97
CA ALA A 312 -39.59 18.06 3.18
C ALA A 312 -40.15 16.64 3.30
N ALA A 313 -40.65 16.09 2.21
CA ALA A 313 -41.20 14.75 2.14
C ALA A 313 -40.13 13.71 1.78
N HIS A 314 -40.21 12.54 2.41
CA HIS A 314 -39.29 11.42 2.21
C HIS A 314 -40.02 10.10 2.47
N ASN A 315 -39.63 9.01 1.78
CA ASN A 315 -40.31 7.71 1.78
C ASN A 315 -41.80 7.81 1.43
N THR A 316 -42.08 8.57 0.37
CA THR A 316 -43.45 8.83 -0.05
C THR A 316 -43.90 7.96 -1.21
N ASP A 317 -43.84 6.66 -1.04
CA ASP A 317 -44.15 5.68 -2.09
C ASP A 317 -45.59 5.86 -2.59
N GLY A 318 -45.80 5.71 -3.90
CA GLY A 318 -47.12 5.77 -4.51
C GLY A 318 -47.93 4.51 -4.21
N PHE A 319 -47.37 3.35 -4.55
CA PHE A 319 -48.00 2.04 -4.32
C PHE A 319 -46.99 1.00 -3.84
N ASP A 320 -47.19 0.53 -2.62
CA ASP A 320 -46.51 -0.63 -2.05
C ASP A 320 -47.38 -1.87 -2.19
N ILE A 321 -46.89 -2.86 -2.94
CA ILE A 321 -47.60 -4.13 -3.16
C ILE A 321 -46.85 -5.27 -2.47
N SER A 322 -47.58 -6.02 -1.65
CA SER A 322 -47.06 -7.20 -0.94
C SER A 322 -48.11 -8.30 -0.86
N GLY A 323 -47.67 -9.56 -0.95
CA GLY A 323 -48.52 -10.74 -0.73
C GLY A 323 -49.84 -10.77 -1.51
N SER A 324 -49.89 -10.17 -2.70
CA SER A 324 -51.13 -9.98 -3.48
C SER A 324 -51.06 -10.68 -4.83
N ASP A 325 -52.22 -11.04 -5.38
CA ASP A 325 -52.34 -11.72 -6.66
C ASP A 325 -53.36 -11.03 -7.58
N THR A 326 -53.06 -10.92 -8.87
CA THR A 326 -53.96 -10.31 -9.86
C THR A 326 -54.30 -8.86 -9.48
N VAL A 327 -53.29 -7.99 -9.50
CA VAL A 327 -53.44 -6.54 -9.25
C VAL A 327 -53.17 -5.77 -10.54
N THR A 328 -54.04 -4.83 -10.90
CA THR A 328 -53.90 -3.99 -12.08
C THR A 328 -53.92 -2.52 -11.67
N LEU A 329 -52.85 -1.79 -11.96
CA LEU A 329 -52.74 -0.34 -11.85
C LEU A 329 -52.76 0.24 -13.26
N GLN A 330 -53.68 1.15 -13.59
CA GLN A 330 -53.79 1.70 -14.95
C GLN A 330 -54.13 3.19 -14.98
N ASN A 331 -53.52 3.97 -15.87
CA ASN A 331 -53.84 5.38 -16.07
C ASN A 331 -53.71 6.18 -14.76
N ILE A 332 -52.52 6.14 -14.17
CA ILE A 332 -52.24 6.75 -12.87
C ILE A 332 -51.14 7.80 -13.02
N LYS A 333 -51.26 8.92 -12.30
CA LYS A 333 -50.21 9.93 -12.17
C LYS A 333 -49.70 9.97 -10.75
N VAL A 334 -48.39 9.94 -10.58
CA VAL A 334 -47.71 9.98 -9.28
C VAL A 334 -46.63 11.05 -9.31
N TYR A 335 -46.72 12.01 -8.39
CA TYR A 335 -45.72 13.02 -8.11
C TYR A 335 -45.29 12.81 -6.66
N ASN A 336 -44.06 12.35 -6.43
CA ASN A 336 -43.59 11.96 -5.09
C ASN A 336 -42.06 12.01 -4.97
N GLN A 337 -41.54 11.57 -3.82
CA GLN A 337 -40.11 11.59 -3.46
C GLN A 337 -39.51 10.19 -3.24
N ASP A 338 -40.25 9.12 -3.55
CA ASP A 338 -39.75 7.72 -3.45
C ASP A 338 -40.40 6.84 -4.54
N ASP A 339 -40.44 5.52 -4.42
CA ASP A 339 -40.93 4.64 -5.47
C ASP A 339 -42.32 5.03 -5.98
N CYS A 340 -42.47 5.11 -7.30
CA CYS A 340 -43.78 5.30 -7.92
C CYS A 340 -44.66 4.07 -7.67
N VAL A 341 -44.04 2.90 -7.83
CA VAL A 341 -44.61 1.59 -7.47
C VAL A 341 -43.47 0.71 -6.95
N ALA A 342 -43.67 0.06 -5.81
CA ALA A 342 -42.75 -0.91 -5.22
C ALA A 342 -43.46 -2.27 -5.02
N VAL A 343 -43.01 -3.30 -5.75
CA VAL A 343 -43.54 -4.66 -5.60
C VAL A 343 -42.59 -5.51 -4.78
N THR A 344 -42.91 -5.74 -3.52
CA THR A 344 -42.05 -6.48 -2.57
C THR A 344 -42.34 -7.98 -2.55
N SER A 345 -43.58 -8.37 -2.85
CA SER A 345 -44.01 -9.77 -3.08
C SER A 345 -45.39 -9.82 -3.75
N GLY A 346 -45.66 -10.87 -4.52
CA GLY A 346 -46.95 -11.07 -5.19
C GLY A 346 -46.83 -11.66 -6.59
N SER A 347 -47.98 -11.90 -7.22
CA SER A 347 -48.05 -12.47 -8.56
C SER A 347 -49.11 -11.84 -9.46
N ASN A 348 -48.91 -11.95 -10.78
CA ASN A 348 -49.85 -11.45 -11.79
C ASN A 348 -50.19 -9.96 -11.61
N ILE A 349 -49.15 -9.12 -11.50
CA ILE A 349 -49.30 -7.68 -11.28
C ILE A 349 -49.06 -6.95 -12.60
N ILE A 350 -49.96 -6.05 -12.98
CA ILE A 350 -49.85 -5.23 -14.20
C ILE A 350 -49.89 -3.76 -13.79
N VAL A 351 -48.93 -2.98 -14.26
CA VAL A 351 -48.86 -1.53 -14.09
C VAL A 351 -48.75 -0.92 -15.47
N SER A 352 -49.81 -0.26 -15.93
CA SER A 352 -49.88 0.28 -17.29
C SER A 352 -50.27 1.75 -17.32
N ASP A 353 -49.90 2.44 -18.40
CA ASP A 353 -50.31 3.83 -18.66
C ASP A 353 -50.03 4.78 -17.47
N THR A 354 -48.91 4.59 -16.77
CA THR A 354 -48.57 5.33 -15.55
C THR A 354 -47.57 6.46 -15.83
N TYR A 355 -47.74 7.60 -15.17
CA TYR A 355 -46.84 8.74 -15.22
C TYR A 355 -46.23 8.97 -13.83
N CYS A 356 -44.93 8.76 -13.70
CA CYS A 356 -44.17 8.91 -12.47
C CYS A 356 -43.24 10.12 -12.58
N SER A 357 -43.25 11.00 -11.58
CA SER A 357 -42.42 12.20 -11.53
C SER A 357 -41.85 12.45 -10.13
N GLY A 358 -40.58 12.84 -10.03
CA GLY A 358 -39.92 13.22 -8.76
C GLY A 358 -39.35 12.06 -7.95
N GLY A 359 -39.96 10.87 -8.05
CA GLY A 359 -39.69 9.74 -7.17
C GLY A 359 -38.50 8.86 -7.55
N HIS A 360 -38.55 7.59 -7.18
CA HIS A 360 -37.48 6.59 -7.39
C HIS A 360 -37.77 5.55 -8.48
N GLY A 361 -38.82 5.77 -9.29
CA GLY A 361 -39.12 4.96 -10.47
C GLY A 361 -40.08 3.79 -10.23
N LEU A 362 -40.10 2.87 -11.20
CA LEU A 362 -40.90 1.66 -11.19
C LEU A 362 -40.04 0.51 -10.66
N SER A 363 -40.33 0.03 -9.45
CA SER A 363 -39.44 -0.83 -8.69
C SER A 363 -40.03 -2.20 -8.36
N ILE A 364 -39.23 -3.24 -8.56
CA ILE A 364 -39.37 -4.51 -7.84
C ILE A 364 -38.49 -4.45 -6.59
N GLY A 365 -39.07 -4.77 -5.44
CA GLY A 365 -38.39 -4.92 -4.16
C GLY A 365 -38.48 -3.70 -3.24
N SER A 366 -37.70 -3.65 -2.15
CA SER A 366 -36.67 -4.65 -1.83
C SER A 366 -37.27 -6.01 -1.47
N VAL A 367 -36.80 -7.05 -2.17
CA VAL A 367 -37.20 -8.45 -1.96
C VAL A 367 -36.20 -9.13 -1.04
N GLY A 368 -36.69 -9.92 -0.07
CA GLY A 368 -35.86 -10.66 0.88
C GLY A 368 -35.91 -10.09 2.30
N GLY A 369 -35.87 -10.96 3.31
CA GLY A 369 -35.96 -10.55 4.72
C GLY A 369 -37.37 -10.20 5.23
N LYS A 370 -38.40 -10.36 4.38
CA LYS A 370 -39.82 -10.15 4.72
C LYS A 370 -40.56 -11.49 4.91
N SER A 371 -41.82 -11.45 5.32
CA SER A 371 -42.66 -12.65 5.51
C SER A 371 -42.95 -13.39 4.20
N ASN A 372 -43.00 -12.66 3.08
CA ASN A 372 -43.10 -13.19 1.72
C ASN A 372 -42.02 -12.51 0.86
N ASN A 373 -41.20 -13.32 0.17
CA ASN A 373 -40.06 -12.85 -0.63
C ASN A 373 -40.13 -13.39 -2.08
N THR A 374 -41.35 -13.63 -2.57
CA THR A 374 -41.59 -14.16 -3.91
C THR A 374 -42.33 -13.13 -4.74
N VAL A 375 -41.74 -12.78 -5.88
CA VAL A 375 -42.32 -11.98 -6.94
C VAL A 375 -42.37 -12.83 -8.21
N ALA A 376 -43.54 -12.98 -8.82
CA ALA A 376 -43.71 -13.81 -10.02
C ALA A 376 -44.77 -13.25 -10.98
N GLY A 377 -44.36 -12.87 -12.19
CA GLY A 377 -45.31 -12.36 -13.20
C GLY A 377 -45.71 -10.92 -12.91
N VAL A 378 -44.80 -9.98 -13.18
CA VAL A 378 -45.06 -8.54 -13.07
C VAL A 378 -44.80 -7.87 -14.41
N THR A 379 -45.73 -7.07 -14.89
CA THR A 379 -45.58 -6.30 -16.13
C THR A 379 -45.74 -4.81 -15.84
N PHE A 380 -44.70 -4.04 -16.09
CA PHE A 380 -44.77 -2.58 -16.23
C PHE A 380 -44.83 -2.24 -17.72
N GLU A 381 -45.85 -1.53 -18.16
CA GLU A 381 -46.01 -1.21 -19.58
C GLU A 381 -46.52 0.22 -19.89
N ASN A 382 -46.19 0.74 -21.06
CA ASN A 382 -46.76 1.98 -21.63
C ASN A 382 -46.66 3.19 -20.68
N SER A 383 -45.58 3.29 -19.92
CA SER A 383 -45.45 4.24 -18.80
C SER A 383 -44.30 5.23 -19.00
N GLN A 384 -44.38 6.36 -18.30
CA GLN A 384 -43.38 7.43 -18.33
C GLN A 384 -42.79 7.63 -16.94
N VAL A 385 -41.47 7.72 -16.84
CA VAL A 385 -40.75 8.03 -15.60
C VAL A 385 -39.87 9.25 -15.87
N VAL A 386 -40.13 10.35 -15.17
CA VAL A 386 -39.49 11.64 -15.41
C VAL A 386 -38.93 12.23 -14.13
N ASN A 387 -37.83 12.98 -14.21
CA ASN A 387 -37.22 13.68 -13.07
C ASN A 387 -37.13 12.82 -11.81
N SER A 388 -36.76 11.55 -11.98
CA SER A 388 -36.79 10.53 -10.93
C SER A 388 -35.38 10.01 -10.70
N GLN A 389 -35.12 9.47 -9.52
CA GLN A 389 -33.83 8.85 -9.21
C GLN A 389 -33.52 7.70 -10.16
N ASN A 390 -34.50 6.82 -10.39
CA ASN A 390 -34.35 5.65 -11.25
C ASN A 390 -35.50 5.55 -12.25
N GLY A 391 -35.25 4.87 -13.38
CA GLY A 391 -36.28 4.48 -14.33
C GLY A 391 -36.92 3.14 -13.96
N CYS A 392 -36.36 2.06 -14.46
CA CYS A 392 -36.79 0.68 -14.17
C CYS A 392 -35.84 0.06 -13.13
N ARG A 393 -36.35 -0.42 -11.99
CA ARG A 393 -35.50 -0.87 -10.88
C ARG A 393 -35.88 -2.27 -10.36
N ILE A 394 -34.88 -3.07 -10.00
CA ILE A 394 -35.02 -4.35 -9.30
C ILE A 394 -33.98 -4.41 -8.18
N LYS A 395 -34.42 -4.43 -6.92
CA LYS A 395 -33.56 -4.44 -5.73
C LYS A 395 -33.86 -5.63 -4.82
N SER A 396 -32.84 -6.35 -4.38
CA SER A 396 -32.97 -7.44 -3.40
C SER A 396 -32.01 -7.32 -2.23
N ASN A 397 -32.48 -7.68 -1.04
CA ASN A 397 -31.74 -7.47 0.20
C ASN A 397 -30.57 -8.45 0.34
N SER A 398 -29.38 -7.91 0.62
CA SER A 398 -28.13 -8.63 0.81
C SER A 398 -28.23 -9.64 1.95
N GLY A 399 -27.75 -10.86 1.71
CA GLY A 399 -27.70 -11.94 2.70
C GLY A 399 -29.06 -12.59 2.98
N THR A 400 -30.10 -12.29 2.20
CA THR A 400 -31.45 -12.85 2.38
C THR A 400 -31.82 -13.86 1.28
N THR A 401 -32.99 -14.47 1.39
CA THR A 401 -33.49 -15.49 0.45
C THR A 401 -34.83 -15.11 -0.16
N GLY A 402 -35.06 -15.46 -1.43
CA GLY A 402 -36.30 -15.16 -2.15
C GLY A 402 -36.20 -15.47 -3.64
N SER A 403 -37.19 -15.04 -4.41
CA SER A 403 -37.22 -15.24 -5.86
C SER A 403 -37.96 -14.11 -6.57
N ILE A 404 -37.36 -13.59 -7.64
CA ILE A 404 -37.96 -12.63 -8.58
C ILE A 404 -38.00 -13.30 -9.94
N SER A 405 -39.19 -13.48 -10.50
CA SER A 405 -39.33 -14.18 -11.77
C SER A 405 -40.39 -13.60 -12.71
N ASN A 406 -40.16 -13.73 -14.02
CA ASN A 406 -41.10 -13.31 -15.06
C ASN A 406 -41.52 -11.84 -14.92
N VAL A 407 -40.55 -10.93 -14.93
CA VAL A 407 -40.79 -9.48 -14.85
C VAL A 407 -40.57 -8.86 -16.21
N ILE A 408 -41.52 -8.05 -16.68
CA ILE A 408 -41.47 -7.38 -17.97
C ILE A 408 -41.57 -5.86 -17.74
N TYR A 409 -40.62 -5.12 -18.28
CA TYR A 409 -40.70 -3.68 -18.48
C TYR A 409 -40.82 -3.44 -19.98
N GLN A 410 -41.96 -2.91 -20.44
CA GLN A 410 -42.26 -2.75 -21.86
C GLN A 410 -42.72 -1.34 -22.23
N ASN A 411 -42.19 -0.75 -23.29
CA ASN A 411 -42.60 0.58 -23.77
C ASN A 411 -42.57 1.63 -22.65
N ILE A 412 -41.40 1.73 -21.99
CA ILE A 412 -41.17 2.67 -20.88
C ILE A 412 -40.35 3.84 -21.41
N THR A 413 -40.83 5.07 -21.19
CA THR A 413 -40.13 6.29 -21.60
C THR A 413 -39.53 6.99 -20.38
N LEU A 414 -38.23 7.26 -20.42
CA LEU A 414 -37.46 7.89 -19.35
C LEU A 414 -37.06 9.33 -19.71
N SER A 415 -37.06 10.24 -18.74
CA SER A 415 -36.53 11.60 -18.95
C SER A 415 -35.88 12.13 -17.69
N SER A 416 -34.66 12.67 -17.82
CA SER A 416 -33.96 13.34 -16.72
C SER A 416 -33.82 12.45 -15.47
N ILE A 417 -33.40 11.20 -15.67
CA ILE A 417 -33.15 10.26 -14.58
C ILE A 417 -31.81 10.59 -13.88
N SER A 418 -31.81 10.78 -12.56
CA SER A 418 -30.63 11.28 -11.83
C SER A 418 -29.58 10.21 -11.57
N ASP A 419 -29.96 8.97 -11.25
CA ASP A 419 -29.02 7.92 -10.84
C ASP A 419 -28.98 6.78 -11.86
N TYR A 420 -30.08 6.05 -12.08
CA TYR A 420 -30.08 4.84 -12.91
C TYR A 420 -31.27 4.72 -13.87
N GLY A 421 -31.02 4.73 -15.18
CA GLY A 421 -32.05 4.45 -16.18
C GLY A 421 -32.66 3.05 -16.01
N ILE A 422 -31.81 2.02 -15.98
CA ILE A 422 -32.16 0.66 -15.53
C ILE A 422 -31.25 0.27 -14.36
N ASP A 423 -31.83 -0.20 -13.26
CA ASP A 423 -31.11 -0.66 -12.07
C ASP A 423 -31.53 -2.10 -11.72
N VAL A 424 -30.57 -3.01 -11.59
CA VAL A 424 -30.79 -4.38 -11.13
C VAL A 424 -29.68 -4.77 -10.16
N GLN A 425 -29.98 -4.82 -8.85
CA GLN A 425 -28.95 -5.03 -7.83
C GLN A 425 -29.36 -5.97 -6.67
N GLN A 426 -28.39 -6.74 -6.18
CA GLN A 426 -28.59 -7.82 -5.18
C GLN A 426 -27.82 -7.63 -3.87
N ASP A 427 -27.55 -6.38 -3.53
CA ASP A 427 -26.63 -5.95 -2.49
C ASP A 427 -27.28 -4.95 -1.50
N TYR A 428 -28.61 -4.80 -1.51
CA TYR A 428 -29.31 -3.81 -0.69
C TYR A 428 -29.28 -4.17 0.80
N LEU A 429 -28.90 -3.25 1.68
CA LEU A 429 -28.93 -3.43 3.12
C LEU A 429 -29.28 -2.11 3.81
N ASN A 430 -30.24 -2.13 4.73
CA ASN A 430 -30.64 -0.97 5.55
C ASN A 430 -30.96 0.31 4.72
N GLY A 431 -31.62 0.16 3.59
CA GLY A 431 -32.06 1.30 2.77
C GLY A 431 -31.07 1.78 1.70
N GLY A 432 -29.93 1.09 1.51
CA GLY A 432 -28.99 1.43 0.43
C GLY A 432 -28.14 0.26 -0.06
N PRO A 433 -27.43 0.41 -1.20
CA PRO A 433 -26.54 -0.61 -1.75
C PRO A 433 -25.26 -0.77 -0.92
N THR A 434 -24.68 -1.96 -0.91
CA THR A 434 -23.42 -2.29 -0.21
C THR A 434 -22.21 -2.39 -1.14
N GLY A 435 -22.45 -2.55 -2.44
CA GLY A 435 -21.44 -2.85 -3.46
C GLY A 435 -21.14 -4.34 -3.64
N ASP A 436 -21.60 -5.20 -2.71
CA ASP A 436 -21.29 -6.63 -2.67
C ASP A 436 -22.56 -7.48 -2.83
N PRO A 437 -22.89 -7.94 -4.05
CA PRO A 437 -24.12 -8.68 -4.29
C PRO A 437 -24.07 -10.09 -3.71
N THR A 438 -25.20 -10.53 -3.16
CA THR A 438 -25.39 -11.90 -2.68
C THR A 438 -26.31 -12.68 -3.60
N ASN A 439 -26.28 -14.01 -3.51
CA ASN A 439 -26.98 -14.90 -4.45
C ASN A 439 -28.15 -15.68 -3.82
N GLY A 440 -28.62 -15.27 -2.64
CA GLY A 440 -29.72 -15.96 -1.94
C GLY A 440 -31.11 -15.65 -2.51
N VAL A 441 -31.29 -14.50 -3.15
CA VAL A 441 -32.47 -14.16 -3.95
C VAL A 441 -32.17 -14.50 -5.41
N THR A 442 -32.97 -15.32 -6.07
CA THR A 442 -32.77 -15.64 -7.50
C THR A 442 -33.59 -14.70 -8.38
N ILE A 443 -33.02 -14.19 -9.47
CA ILE A 443 -33.66 -13.30 -10.44
C ILE A 443 -33.66 -13.96 -11.81
N SER A 444 -34.83 -14.30 -12.37
CA SER A 444 -34.90 -15.04 -13.63
C SER A 444 -36.05 -14.62 -14.55
N GLY A 445 -35.82 -14.60 -15.86
CA GLY A 445 -36.90 -14.30 -16.83
C GLY A 445 -37.29 -12.83 -16.82
N ILE A 446 -36.31 -11.94 -16.84
CA ILE A 446 -36.51 -10.49 -16.83
C ILE A 446 -36.45 -9.96 -18.26
N SER A 447 -37.41 -9.15 -18.68
CA SER A 447 -37.45 -8.58 -20.02
C SER A 447 -37.56 -7.07 -19.98
N PHE A 448 -36.64 -6.38 -20.66
CA PHE A 448 -36.69 -4.94 -20.93
C PHE A 448 -36.92 -4.75 -22.43
N ILE A 449 -38.10 -4.27 -22.80
CA ILE A 449 -38.57 -4.18 -24.19
C ILE A 449 -38.95 -2.73 -24.48
N ASP A 450 -38.34 -2.08 -25.46
CA ASP A 450 -38.63 -0.69 -25.84
C ASP A 450 -38.53 0.29 -24.65
N VAL A 451 -37.50 0.16 -23.82
CA VAL A 451 -37.18 1.09 -22.73
C VAL A 451 -36.27 2.19 -23.26
N THR A 452 -36.78 3.41 -23.42
CA THR A 452 -36.07 4.49 -24.12
C THR A 452 -36.08 5.78 -23.32
N GLY A 453 -35.10 6.66 -23.50
CA GLY A 453 -35.14 7.97 -22.84
C GLY A 453 -33.79 8.59 -22.50
N THR A 454 -33.81 9.49 -21.51
CA THR A 454 -32.61 10.23 -21.09
C THR A 454 -32.33 10.15 -19.59
N CYS A 455 -31.05 10.01 -19.24
CA CYS A 455 -30.50 10.26 -17.92
C CYS A 455 -29.88 11.67 -17.86
N THR A 456 -29.68 12.19 -16.66
CA THR A 456 -28.88 13.40 -16.43
C THR A 456 -27.39 13.11 -16.59
N ASP A 457 -26.57 14.16 -16.71
CA ASP A 457 -25.11 14.04 -16.89
C ASP A 457 -24.41 13.28 -15.75
N ASP A 458 -25.00 13.25 -14.54
CA ASP A 458 -24.48 12.52 -13.37
C ASP A 458 -25.07 11.10 -13.25
N GLY A 459 -26.10 10.78 -14.03
CA GLY A 459 -26.79 9.49 -14.01
C GLY A 459 -26.08 8.41 -14.80
N THR A 460 -26.61 7.19 -14.76
CA THR A 460 -26.09 6.01 -15.44
C THR A 460 -27.20 5.36 -16.25
N ASP A 461 -26.97 5.09 -17.54
CA ASP A 461 -28.01 4.54 -18.41
C ASP A 461 -28.50 3.16 -17.95
N TYR A 462 -27.59 2.30 -17.49
CA TYR A 462 -27.92 1.01 -16.89
C TYR A 462 -26.87 0.53 -15.88
N TYR A 463 -27.33 -0.10 -14.80
CA TYR A 463 -26.51 -0.70 -13.74
C TYR A 463 -27.07 -2.08 -13.37
N ILE A 464 -26.25 -3.12 -13.51
CA ILE A 464 -26.63 -4.51 -13.23
C ILE A 464 -25.56 -5.15 -12.35
N LEU A 465 -25.91 -5.40 -11.09
CA LEU A 465 -25.07 -5.97 -10.04
C LEU A 465 -25.72 -7.24 -9.47
N CYS A 466 -25.47 -8.37 -10.14
CA CYS A 466 -26.00 -9.67 -9.73
C CYS A 466 -25.01 -10.45 -8.86
N GLY A 467 -25.55 -11.24 -7.93
CA GLY A 467 -24.78 -12.24 -7.19
C GLY A 467 -24.33 -13.37 -8.10
N ASP A 468 -23.31 -14.13 -7.67
CA ASP A 468 -22.77 -15.22 -8.47
C ASP A 468 -23.82 -16.31 -8.71
N GLY A 469 -24.17 -16.51 -10.00
CA GLY A 469 -25.15 -17.49 -10.46
C GLY A 469 -26.61 -17.21 -10.12
N SER A 470 -26.95 -16.05 -9.53
CA SER A 470 -28.33 -15.76 -9.10
C SER A 470 -29.20 -15.08 -10.15
N CYS A 471 -28.64 -14.55 -11.23
CA CYS A 471 -29.39 -13.94 -12.34
C CYS A 471 -29.36 -14.81 -13.60
N SER A 472 -30.52 -15.08 -14.22
CA SER A 472 -30.62 -15.84 -15.48
C SER A 472 -31.75 -15.34 -16.41
N ASP A 473 -31.68 -15.69 -17.69
CA ASP A 473 -32.78 -15.48 -18.65
C ASP A 473 -33.23 -14.02 -18.81
N PHE A 474 -32.28 -13.09 -18.93
CA PHE A 474 -32.56 -11.68 -19.20
C PHE A 474 -32.71 -11.43 -20.70
N THR A 475 -33.72 -10.65 -21.09
CA THR A 475 -33.97 -10.22 -22.47
C THR A 475 -33.96 -8.71 -22.55
N PHE A 476 -33.15 -8.15 -23.45
CA PHE A 476 -33.13 -6.72 -23.76
C PHE A 476 -33.46 -6.53 -25.24
N SER A 477 -34.49 -5.75 -25.56
CA SER A 477 -34.91 -5.48 -26.93
C SER A 477 -35.37 -4.03 -27.03
N GLY A 478 -34.91 -3.27 -28.03
CA GLY A 478 -35.33 -1.87 -28.21
C GLY A 478 -34.94 -0.92 -27.08
N VAL A 479 -33.97 -1.27 -26.22
CA VAL A 479 -33.52 -0.41 -25.13
C VAL A 479 -32.60 0.69 -25.67
N SER A 480 -32.94 1.96 -25.41
CA SER A 480 -32.22 3.14 -25.90
C SER A 480 -32.29 4.29 -24.89
N ILE A 481 -31.48 4.20 -23.84
CA ILE A 481 -31.31 5.23 -22.81
C ILE A 481 -29.99 5.95 -23.11
N THR A 482 -29.95 7.28 -22.92
CA THR A 482 -28.78 8.11 -23.26
C THR A 482 -28.61 9.26 -22.27
N GLY A 483 -27.41 9.85 -22.19
CA GLY A 483 -27.17 11.05 -21.38
C GLY A 483 -26.46 10.78 -20.06
N GLY A 484 -26.52 9.55 -19.53
CA GLY A 484 -25.75 9.15 -18.35
C GLY A 484 -24.29 8.78 -18.66
N VAL A 485 -23.43 8.81 -17.64
CA VAL A 485 -21.99 8.52 -17.67
C VAL A 485 -21.67 7.10 -18.17
N TYR A 486 -22.60 6.15 -17.95
CA TYR A 486 -22.42 4.74 -18.33
C TYR A 486 -23.48 4.26 -19.34
N GLY A 487 -23.55 4.94 -20.48
CA GLY A 487 -24.14 4.43 -21.72
C GLY A 487 -23.08 3.75 -22.57
N SER A 488 -23.15 2.42 -22.71
CA SER A 488 -22.18 1.57 -23.43
C SER A 488 -20.87 1.31 -22.67
N ARG A 489 -20.70 0.11 -22.12
CA ARG A 489 -19.34 -0.51 -22.08
C ARG A 489 -18.92 -1.00 -23.47
N ASP A 490 -19.08 -0.13 -24.46
CA ASP A 490 -18.26 -0.12 -25.68
C ASP A 490 -17.57 1.23 -25.90
N VAL A 491 -17.69 2.19 -24.98
CA VAL A 491 -16.76 3.31 -24.85
C VAL A 491 -16.11 3.21 -23.48
N LYS A 492 -14.86 2.76 -23.44
CA LYS A 492 -14.02 2.79 -22.24
C LYS A 492 -13.94 4.26 -21.80
N ASP A 493 -14.47 4.60 -20.63
CA ASP A 493 -14.21 5.91 -20.06
C ASP A 493 -12.72 5.96 -19.69
N TYR A 494 -11.98 6.77 -20.45
CA TYR A 494 -10.52 6.82 -20.34
C TYR A 494 -10.10 7.79 -19.23
N THR A 495 -11.00 8.60 -18.69
CA THR A 495 -10.66 9.72 -17.81
C THR A 495 -11.32 9.62 -16.44
N GLY A 496 -10.60 9.99 -15.37
CA GLY A 496 -11.13 10.05 -14.01
C GLY A 496 -10.62 11.28 -13.27
N SER A 497 -11.49 12.02 -12.58
CA SER A 497 -11.12 13.32 -11.97
C SER A 497 -10.01 13.18 -10.93
N VAL A 498 -9.99 12.09 -10.15
CA VAL A 498 -8.93 11.83 -9.17
C VAL A 498 -7.70 11.26 -9.87
N SER A 499 -7.87 10.32 -10.79
CA SER A 499 -6.78 9.76 -11.59
C SER A 499 -6.02 10.82 -12.39
N ALA A 500 -6.71 11.80 -12.99
CA ALA A 500 -6.10 12.89 -13.74
C ALA A 500 -5.25 13.79 -12.85
N LYS A 501 -5.73 14.12 -11.64
CA LYS A 501 -4.94 14.86 -10.63
C LYS A 501 -3.71 14.07 -10.22
N ALA A 502 -3.85 12.77 -9.98
CA ALA A 502 -2.74 11.91 -9.65
C ALA A 502 -1.72 11.81 -10.80
N ALA A 503 -2.19 11.73 -12.04
CA ALA A 503 -1.35 11.72 -13.24
C ALA A 503 -0.53 13.02 -13.36
N LEU A 504 -1.15 14.17 -13.09
CA LEU A 504 -0.45 15.45 -13.07
C LEU A 504 0.63 15.50 -11.99
N TYR A 505 0.33 15.08 -10.76
CA TYR A 505 1.31 15.02 -9.69
C TYR A 505 2.45 14.04 -10.00
N ALA A 506 2.14 12.85 -10.52
CA ALA A 506 3.14 11.87 -10.91
C ALA A 506 4.03 12.42 -12.03
N PHE A 507 3.46 13.12 -13.02
CA PHE A 507 4.22 13.80 -14.07
C PHE A 507 5.13 14.90 -13.51
N LEU A 508 4.62 15.76 -12.62
CA LEU A 508 5.43 16.80 -11.97
C LEU A 508 6.62 16.22 -11.20
N SER A 509 6.47 15.04 -10.59
CA SER A 509 7.60 14.35 -9.94
C SER A 509 8.70 14.00 -10.94
N ILE A 510 8.36 13.51 -12.14
CA ILE A 510 9.34 13.21 -13.20
C ILE A 510 10.01 14.49 -13.71
N VAL A 511 9.23 15.56 -13.92
CA VAL A 511 9.74 16.84 -14.42
C VAL A 511 10.82 17.42 -13.50
N THR A 512 10.69 17.23 -12.18
CA THR A 512 11.72 17.65 -11.23
C THR A 512 13.01 16.82 -11.34
N ILE A 513 12.92 15.51 -11.61
CA ILE A 513 14.08 14.63 -11.79
C ILE A 513 14.87 15.02 -13.05
N ILE A 514 14.19 15.42 -14.12
CA ILE A 514 14.82 15.75 -15.42
C ILE A 514 15.33 17.22 -15.46
N GLY A 515 15.06 18.03 -14.42
CA GLY A 515 15.69 19.34 -14.23
C GLY A 515 15.16 20.46 -15.13
N PHE A 516 13.84 20.57 -15.32
CA PHE A 516 13.22 21.62 -16.17
C PHE A 516 13.16 23.03 -15.54
N THR A 517 13.62 23.22 -14.30
CA THR A 517 13.63 24.53 -13.65
C THR A 517 14.75 25.39 -14.23
N LYS A 518 14.38 26.39 -15.06
CA LYS A 518 15.30 27.45 -15.48
C LYS A 518 16.05 27.99 -14.25
N GLN A 519 17.37 28.10 -14.37
CA GLN A 519 18.20 28.82 -13.39
C GLN A 519 17.54 30.17 -13.05
N GLY A 520 17.08 30.32 -11.82
CA GLY A 520 16.64 31.61 -11.27
C GLY A 520 15.16 31.79 -10.86
N THR A 521 14.31 30.76 -10.84
CA THR A 521 12.93 30.89 -10.32
C THR A 521 12.69 30.08 -9.04
N SER A 522 11.96 30.65 -8.07
CA SER A 522 11.77 30.12 -6.72
C SER A 522 11.30 28.66 -6.68
N HIS A 523 11.93 27.87 -5.82
CA HIS A 523 11.67 26.43 -5.64
C HIS A 523 10.21 26.16 -5.29
N GLY A 524 9.48 25.52 -6.21
CA GLY A 524 8.26 24.79 -5.86
C GLY A 524 8.55 23.57 -4.99
N PRO A 525 7.53 22.79 -4.60
CA PRO A 525 7.70 21.54 -3.88
C PRO A 525 8.68 20.56 -4.56
N SER A 526 9.36 19.72 -3.78
CA SER A 526 10.30 18.72 -4.29
C SER A 526 9.60 17.63 -5.12
N GLY A 527 10.35 16.91 -5.96
CA GLY A 527 9.82 15.75 -6.70
C GLY A 527 9.20 14.68 -5.81
N GLU A 528 9.80 14.48 -4.63
CA GLU A 528 9.31 13.57 -3.59
C GLU A 528 7.93 14.00 -3.07
N PHE A 529 7.68 15.30 -2.93
CA PHE A 529 6.37 15.82 -2.54
C PHE A 529 5.31 15.47 -3.60
N TYR A 530 5.62 15.71 -4.88
CA TYR A 530 4.68 15.41 -5.96
C TYR A 530 4.44 13.90 -6.10
N ALA A 531 5.47 13.07 -5.96
CA ALA A 531 5.32 11.62 -5.93
C ALA A 531 4.46 11.17 -4.75
N ALA A 532 4.67 11.72 -3.55
CA ALA A 532 3.86 11.41 -2.37
C ALA A 532 2.39 11.85 -2.53
N LYS A 533 2.13 12.99 -3.19
CA LYS A 533 0.77 13.43 -3.52
C LYS A 533 0.08 12.50 -4.50
N ALA A 534 0.75 12.11 -5.59
CA ALA A 534 0.21 11.10 -6.50
C ALA A 534 -0.04 9.76 -5.78
N GLN A 535 0.87 9.34 -4.89
CA GLN A 535 0.72 8.12 -4.09
C GLN A 535 -0.47 8.17 -3.12
N SER A 536 -0.88 9.35 -2.65
CA SER A 536 -2.04 9.49 -1.76
C SER A 536 -3.37 9.12 -2.44
N TYR A 537 -3.39 9.04 -3.77
CA TYR A 537 -4.56 8.67 -4.58
C TYR A 537 -4.52 7.22 -5.08
N LEU A 538 -3.60 6.36 -4.61
CA LEU A 538 -3.43 5.00 -5.16
C LEU A 538 -4.70 4.14 -5.06
N VAL A 539 -5.48 4.28 -3.98
CA VAL A 539 -6.73 3.53 -3.81
C VAL A 539 -7.74 3.97 -4.88
N ASP A 540 -7.90 5.28 -5.06
CA ASP A 540 -8.82 5.86 -6.04
C ASP A 540 -8.40 5.49 -7.47
N ILE A 541 -7.10 5.58 -7.79
CA ILE A 541 -6.56 5.20 -9.10
C ILE A 541 -6.90 3.75 -9.46
N VAL A 542 -6.76 2.83 -8.51
CA VAL A 542 -7.07 1.42 -8.73
C VAL A 542 -8.58 1.19 -8.84
N GLN A 543 -9.39 1.89 -8.05
CA GLN A 543 -10.85 1.82 -8.10
C GLN A 543 -11.41 2.36 -9.43
N GLU A 544 -10.93 3.53 -9.88
CA GLU A 544 -11.35 4.15 -11.14
C GLU A 544 -10.90 3.33 -12.36
N SER A 545 -9.69 2.72 -12.31
CA SER A 545 -9.14 1.89 -13.40
C SER A 545 -9.16 2.57 -14.78
N THR A 546 -8.91 3.89 -14.82
CA THR A 546 -8.94 4.73 -16.02
C THR A 546 -7.57 4.82 -16.72
N MET A 547 -7.53 5.36 -17.94
CA MET A 547 -6.28 5.62 -18.68
C MET A 547 -5.41 6.64 -17.93
N ASP A 548 -6.02 7.67 -17.35
CA ASP A 548 -5.32 8.62 -16.46
C ASP A 548 -4.68 7.90 -15.26
N GLY A 549 -5.38 6.91 -14.70
CA GLY A 549 -4.88 6.12 -13.57
C GLY A 549 -3.67 5.26 -13.97
N LEU A 550 -3.76 4.61 -15.13
CA LEU A 550 -2.64 3.87 -15.73
C LEU A 550 -1.43 4.78 -16.01
N GLN A 551 -1.70 6.00 -16.49
CA GLN A 551 -0.68 7.00 -16.75
C GLN A 551 -0.01 7.53 -15.48
N ALA A 552 -0.78 7.72 -14.41
CA ALA A 552 -0.26 8.08 -13.10
C ALA A 552 0.70 6.99 -12.56
N LEU A 553 0.29 5.72 -12.63
CA LEU A 553 1.12 4.61 -12.16
C LEU A 553 2.38 4.42 -13.01
N THR A 554 2.28 4.47 -14.34
CA THR A 554 3.46 4.39 -15.23
C THR A 554 4.42 5.56 -15.01
N SER A 555 3.90 6.74 -14.69
CA SER A 555 4.74 7.89 -14.30
C SER A 555 5.42 7.67 -12.95
N LEU A 556 4.72 7.12 -11.96
CA LEU A 556 5.30 6.75 -10.66
C LEU A 556 6.36 5.65 -10.78
N ILE A 557 6.16 4.66 -11.67
CA ILE A 557 7.15 3.61 -11.99
C ILE A 557 8.45 4.27 -12.49
N LEU A 558 8.34 5.22 -13.43
CA LEU A 558 9.48 5.97 -13.93
C LEU A 558 10.17 6.73 -12.79
N ALA A 559 9.44 7.59 -12.06
CA ALA A 559 10.02 8.43 -11.00
C ALA A 559 10.75 7.61 -9.94
N THR A 560 10.15 6.50 -9.48
CA THR A 560 10.76 5.62 -8.47
C THR A 560 11.94 4.81 -9.01
N SER A 561 11.89 4.37 -10.27
CA SER A 561 13.02 3.68 -10.90
C SER A 561 14.24 4.59 -11.08
N PHE A 562 14.01 5.86 -11.44
CA PHE A 562 15.05 6.88 -11.52
C PHE A 562 15.58 7.34 -10.15
N SER A 563 14.84 7.07 -9.07
CA SER A 563 15.27 7.34 -7.69
C SER A 563 15.93 6.11 -7.02
N GLY A 564 16.03 4.98 -7.72
CA GLY A 564 16.59 3.73 -7.19
C GLY A 564 15.63 2.91 -6.29
N ASP A 565 14.37 3.32 -6.12
CA ASP A 565 13.38 2.61 -5.30
C ASP A 565 12.63 1.54 -6.12
N TYR A 566 13.36 0.49 -6.48
CA TYR A 566 12.83 -0.60 -7.32
C TYR A 566 11.72 -1.41 -6.65
N LYS A 567 11.64 -1.41 -5.32
CA LYS A 567 10.55 -2.08 -4.60
C LYS A 567 9.23 -1.37 -4.82
N LYS A 568 9.19 -0.04 -4.69
CA LYS A 568 7.98 0.73 -5.03
C LYS A 568 7.64 0.62 -6.51
N ALA A 569 8.64 0.68 -7.39
CA ALA A 569 8.42 0.50 -8.82
C ALA A 569 7.73 -0.84 -9.14
N ALA A 570 8.17 -1.95 -8.51
CA ALA A 570 7.54 -3.26 -8.69
C ALA A 570 6.08 -3.30 -8.20
N MET A 571 5.77 -2.65 -7.08
CA MET A 571 4.39 -2.55 -6.58
C MET A 571 3.50 -1.76 -7.55
N PHE A 572 4.00 -0.65 -8.10
CA PHE A 572 3.25 0.13 -9.08
C PHE A 572 3.08 -0.60 -10.41
N VAL A 573 4.06 -1.40 -10.85
CA VAL A 573 3.91 -2.30 -12.01
C VAL A 573 2.80 -3.32 -11.78
N ALA A 574 2.74 -3.93 -10.60
CA ALA A 574 1.66 -4.87 -10.29
C ALA A 574 0.28 -4.20 -10.37
N MET A 575 0.11 -2.98 -9.84
CA MET A 575 -1.13 -2.21 -9.94
C MET A 575 -1.44 -1.82 -11.39
N ALA A 576 -0.46 -1.26 -12.11
CA ALA A 576 -0.59 -0.83 -13.49
C ALA A 576 -0.96 -1.99 -14.42
N SER A 577 -0.43 -3.19 -14.17
CA SER A 577 -0.76 -4.39 -14.94
C SER A 577 -2.26 -4.71 -14.90
N ARG A 578 -2.89 -4.57 -13.73
CA ARG A 578 -4.32 -4.84 -13.55
C ARG A 578 -5.17 -3.82 -14.28
N ILE A 579 -4.84 -2.54 -14.18
CA ILE A 579 -5.52 -1.47 -14.91
C ILE A 579 -5.32 -1.64 -16.43
N ALA A 580 -4.10 -1.96 -16.88
CA ALA A 580 -3.83 -2.22 -18.30
C ALA A 580 -4.61 -3.43 -18.84
N TYR A 581 -4.83 -4.46 -18.01
CA TYR A 581 -5.71 -5.57 -18.37
C TYR A 581 -7.18 -5.12 -18.46
N ALA A 582 -7.68 -4.38 -17.47
CA ALA A 582 -9.04 -3.86 -17.45
C ALA A 582 -9.36 -2.95 -18.65
N LEU A 583 -8.41 -2.08 -19.02
CA LEU A 583 -8.52 -1.19 -20.19
C LEU A 583 -8.24 -1.88 -21.52
N GLY A 584 -7.95 -3.19 -21.54
CA GLY A 584 -7.68 -3.94 -22.76
C GLY A 584 -6.35 -3.62 -23.45
N GLY A 585 -5.38 -2.99 -22.77
CA GLY A 585 -4.07 -2.65 -23.33
C GLY A 585 -3.21 -3.86 -23.72
N HIS A 586 -3.47 -5.00 -23.08
CA HIS A 586 -2.87 -6.29 -23.42
C HIS A 586 -3.32 -6.86 -24.78
N LYS A 587 -4.40 -6.33 -25.36
CA LYS A 587 -4.91 -6.73 -26.68
C LYS A 587 -4.32 -5.83 -27.76
N ASN A 588 -4.17 -6.36 -28.97
CA ASN A 588 -3.77 -5.58 -30.12
C ASN A 588 -4.97 -4.77 -30.65
N PRO A 589 -4.93 -3.42 -30.68
CA PRO A 589 -6.01 -2.59 -31.20
C PRO A 589 -6.03 -2.49 -32.74
N PHE A 590 -5.08 -3.12 -33.43
CA PHE A 590 -4.92 -3.06 -34.88
C PHE A 590 -5.50 -4.34 -35.53
N GLU A 591 -6.76 -4.29 -36.00
CA GLU A 591 -7.46 -5.42 -36.64
C GLU A 591 -6.90 -5.79 -38.04
N SER A 592 -6.14 -4.89 -38.68
CA SER A 592 -5.44 -5.14 -39.96
C SER A 592 -4.10 -4.39 -40.04
N GLN A 593 -3.10 -4.97 -40.72
CA GLN A 593 -1.75 -4.38 -40.87
C GLN A 593 -1.73 -3.00 -41.57
N SER A 594 -2.86 -2.51 -42.08
CA SER A 594 -2.99 -1.20 -42.76
C SER A 594 -3.48 -0.06 -41.88
N SER A 595 -3.83 -0.29 -40.61
CA SER A 595 -4.28 0.78 -39.72
C SER A 595 -3.11 1.70 -39.30
N VAL A 596 -3.28 3.01 -39.48
CA VAL A 596 -2.29 4.02 -39.12
C VAL A 596 -2.18 4.14 -37.59
N TYR A 597 -0.95 4.17 -37.08
CA TYR A 597 -0.67 4.42 -35.67
C TYR A 597 -0.91 5.90 -35.35
N ASP A 598 -1.83 6.17 -34.42
CA ASP A 598 -2.23 7.52 -34.02
C ASP A 598 -2.57 7.54 -32.52
N THR A 599 -1.74 8.23 -31.74
CA THR A 599 -1.84 8.35 -30.28
C THR A 599 -2.98 9.26 -29.81
N SER A 600 -3.64 10.01 -30.71
CA SER A 600 -4.90 10.68 -30.39
C SER A 600 -6.04 9.70 -30.13
N ARG A 601 -5.89 8.45 -30.59
CA ARG A 601 -6.80 7.34 -30.28
C ARG A 601 -6.44 6.75 -28.91
N PRO A 602 -7.36 6.75 -27.94
CA PRO A 602 -7.07 6.25 -26.59
C PRO A 602 -6.56 4.81 -26.55
N GLU A 603 -7.02 3.93 -27.44
CA GLU A 603 -6.54 2.56 -27.56
C GLU A 603 -5.05 2.47 -27.94
N CYS A 604 -4.56 3.37 -28.78
CA CYS A 604 -3.14 3.46 -29.13
C CYS A 604 -2.32 3.99 -27.95
N HIS A 605 -2.84 4.97 -27.22
CA HIS A 605 -2.19 5.51 -26.03
C HIS A 605 -2.11 4.48 -24.89
N ILE A 606 -3.22 3.78 -24.58
CA ILE A 606 -3.22 2.67 -23.63
C ILE A 606 -2.25 1.57 -24.05
N ARG A 607 -2.16 1.28 -25.36
CA ARG A 607 -1.20 0.31 -25.88
C ARG A 607 0.25 0.74 -25.61
N ASN A 608 0.55 2.03 -25.68
CA ASN A 608 1.87 2.56 -25.31
C ASN A 608 2.13 2.41 -23.80
N LEU A 609 1.14 2.76 -22.97
CA LEU A 609 1.25 2.62 -21.51
C LEU A 609 1.42 1.15 -21.11
N PHE A 610 0.75 0.22 -21.80
CA PHE A 610 0.96 -1.22 -21.65
C PHE A 610 2.40 -1.61 -21.98
N TRP A 611 2.96 -1.19 -23.12
CA TRP A 611 4.34 -1.52 -23.48
C TRP A 611 5.36 -0.91 -22.50
N LEU A 612 5.12 0.31 -22.02
CA LEU A 612 5.93 0.92 -20.96
C LEU A 612 5.90 0.06 -19.70
N CYS A 613 4.71 -0.31 -19.23
CA CYS A 613 4.54 -1.19 -18.07
C CYS A 613 5.20 -2.57 -18.29
N TYR A 614 5.05 -3.15 -19.48
CA TYR A 614 5.62 -4.44 -19.86
C TYR A 614 7.16 -4.41 -19.80
N THR A 615 7.79 -3.41 -20.42
CA THR A 615 9.25 -3.29 -20.41
C THR A 615 9.80 -3.15 -18.99
N PHE A 616 9.17 -2.32 -18.14
CA PHE A 616 9.54 -2.21 -16.72
C PHE A 616 9.35 -3.50 -15.94
N ASP A 617 8.24 -4.22 -16.15
CA ASP A 617 7.99 -5.51 -15.50
C ASP A 617 9.12 -6.52 -15.78
N LYS A 618 9.54 -6.63 -17.05
CA LYS A 618 10.59 -7.59 -17.45
C LYS A 618 11.96 -7.19 -16.93
N GLU A 619 12.28 -5.90 -16.90
CA GLU A 619 13.53 -5.45 -16.29
C GLU A 619 13.54 -5.65 -14.78
N LEU A 620 12.47 -5.27 -14.08
CA LEU A 620 12.38 -5.36 -12.62
C LEU A 620 12.42 -6.81 -12.15
N ALA A 621 11.79 -7.73 -12.88
CA ALA A 621 11.87 -9.17 -12.59
C ALA A 621 13.33 -9.67 -12.59
N LEU A 622 14.12 -9.28 -13.59
CA LEU A 622 15.54 -9.67 -13.66
C LEU A 622 16.41 -8.94 -12.62
N ARG A 623 16.09 -7.68 -12.31
CA ARG A 623 16.84 -6.88 -11.31
C ARG A 623 16.61 -7.35 -9.88
N THR A 624 15.38 -7.74 -9.56
CA THR A 624 14.96 -8.09 -8.20
C THR A 624 14.94 -9.59 -7.94
N GLY A 625 14.97 -10.41 -8.99
CA GLY A 625 14.77 -11.86 -8.92
C GLY A 625 13.32 -12.27 -8.69
N GLN A 626 12.39 -11.32 -8.58
CA GLN A 626 10.96 -11.60 -8.41
C GLN A 626 10.33 -12.03 -9.73
N PRO A 627 9.27 -12.86 -9.70
CA PRO A 627 8.51 -13.18 -10.91
C PRO A 627 7.90 -11.92 -11.56
N PRO A 628 7.82 -11.86 -12.89
CA PRO A 628 7.11 -10.79 -13.60
C PRO A 628 5.61 -10.81 -13.25
N SER A 629 5.02 -9.63 -13.12
CA SER A 629 3.59 -9.42 -12.85
C SER A 629 2.73 -9.68 -14.08
N ILE A 630 3.26 -9.42 -15.28
CA ILE A 630 2.54 -9.61 -16.54
C ILE A 630 2.91 -10.97 -17.12
N SER A 631 1.92 -11.84 -17.31
CA SER A 631 2.12 -13.11 -18.03
C SER A 631 2.04 -12.88 -19.53
N ASP A 632 2.99 -13.44 -20.28
CA ASP A 632 2.99 -13.36 -21.75
C ASP A 632 1.81 -14.14 -22.35
N ASP A 633 1.38 -15.23 -21.71
CA ASP A 633 0.25 -16.06 -22.17
C ASP A 633 -1.09 -15.31 -22.19
N ASN A 634 -1.18 -14.20 -21.44
CA ASN A 634 -2.37 -13.36 -21.33
C ASN A 634 -2.30 -12.11 -22.22
N CYS A 635 -1.27 -11.98 -23.07
CA CYS A 635 -0.98 -10.77 -23.81
C CYS A 635 -0.87 -11.05 -25.31
N ASP A 636 -1.46 -10.19 -26.13
CA ASP A 636 -1.04 -10.03 -27.52
C ASP A 636 0.20 -9.14 -27.52
N LEU A 637 1.35 -9.67 -27.95
CA LEU A 637 2.65 -8.97 -27.98
C LEU A 637 3.00 -8.43 -29.37
N THR A 638 2.01 -8.28 -30.26
CA THR A 638 2.19 -7.63 -31.56
C THR A 638 2.59 -6.16 -31.37
N LEU A 639 3.72 -5.77 -31.96
CA LEU A 639 4.23 -4.39 -31.90
C LEU A 639 3.34 -3.44 -32.73
N PRO A 640 3.33 -2.13 -32.41
CA PRO A 640 2.70 -1.14 -33.26
C PRO A 640 3.17 -1.23 -34.73
N PRO A 641 2.29 -0.98 -35.73
CA PRO A 641 2.68 -0.98 -37.14
C PRO A 641 3.85 -0.03 -37.40
N GLY A 642 4.89 -0.51 -38.10
CA GLY A 642 6.08 0.29 -38.40
C GLY A 642 7.00 0.58 -37.21
N TYR A 643 6.84 -0.13 -36.08
CA TYR A 643 7.63 0.11 -34.87
C TYR A 643 9.15 0.08 -35.13
N VAL A 644 9.67 -0.87 -35.90
CA VAL A 644 11.12 -1.03 -36.10
C VAL A 644 11.68 0.14 -36.90
N GLU A 645 10.99 0.56 -37.95
CA GLU A 645 11.35 1.70 -38.78
C GLU A 645 11.32 3.00 -37.98
N LEU A 646 10.23 3.23 -37.21
CA LEU A 646 10.06 4.40 -36.36
C LEU A 646 11.08 4.43 -35.22
N GLN A 647 11.38 3.29 -34.60
CA GLN A 647 12.40 3.21 -33.56
C GLN A 647 13.79 3.55 -34.13
N ASN A 648 14.14 3.02 -35.30
CA ASN A 648 15.42 3.30 -35.95
C ASN A 648 15.57 4.78 -36.36
N SER A 649 14.49 5.43 -36.82
CA SER A 649 14.53 6.88 -37.09
C SER A 649 14.63 7.71 -35.82
N ASN A 650 13.92 7.29 -34.76
CA ASN A 650 13.85 8.03 -33.50
C ASN A 650 15.13 7.94 -32.67
N ILE A 651 15.85 6.81 -32.72
CA ILE A 651 17.05 6.59 -31.92
C ILE A 651 18.27 7.40 -32.40
N CYS A 652 18.32 7.76 -33.69
CA CYS A 652 19.44 8.46 -34.31
C CYS A 652 19.23 9.97 -34.53
N CYS A 653 18.03 10.50 -34.25
CA CYS A 653 17.70 11.89 -34.58
C CYS A 653 17.33 12.70 -33.33
N PRO A 654 18.18 13.65 -32.89
CA PRO A 654 17.87 14.52 -31.75
C PRO A 654 16.77 15.56 -32.04
N ASP A 655 16.40 15.76 -33.32
CA ASP A 655 15.45 16.77 -33.80
C ASP A 655 14.15 16.17 -34.36
N VAL A 656 13.77 14.94 -33.96
CA VAL A 656 12.50 14.34 -34.42
C VAL A 656 11.32 15.23 -34.04
N VAL A 657 10.50 15.58 -35.03
CA VAL A 657 9.21 16.24 -34.81
C VAL A 657 8.27 15.22 -34.17
N ILE A 658 7.86 15.46 -32.94
CA ILE A 658 6.94 14.60 -32.21
C ILE A 658 5.52 15.05 -32.52
N ASP A 659 4.77 14.16 -33.17
CA ASP A 659 3.35 14.31 -33.46
C ASP A 659 2.58 13.06 -33.03
N ASN A 660 1.27 13.03 -33.29
CA ASN A 660 0.42 11.93 -32.86
C ASN A 660 0.75 10.59 -33.54
N THR A 661 1.50 10.59 -34.64
CA THR A 661 1.91 9.38 -35.37
C THR A 661 3.28 8.85 -34.94
N THR A 662 3.97 9.57 -34.07
CA THR A 662 5.29 9.20 -33.57
C THR A 662 5.16 8.18 -32.44
N VAL A 663 5.66 6.96 -32.65
CA VAL A 663 5.73 5.94 -31.59
C VAL A 663 6.74 6.40 -30.52
N PRO A 664 6.39 6.30 -29.21
CA PRO A 664 7.30 6.70 -28.15
C PRO A 664 8.53 5.79 -28.10
N LEU A 665 9.69 6.36 -27.79
CA LEU A 665 10.86 5.55 -27.42
C LEU A 665 10.65 5.00 -26.01
N TYR A 666 10.46 3.68 -25.93
CA TYR A 666 10.41 2.98 -24.65
C TYR A 666 11.79 2.99 -23.97
N PRO A 667 11.87 2.91 -22.63
CA PRO A 667 13.15 2.87 -21.91
C PRO A 667 14.06 1.71 -22.33
N TRP A 668 13.46 0.60 -22.78
CA TRP A 668 14.13 -0.53 -23.43
C TRP A 668 13.36 -0.96 -24.67
N ASP A 669 14.05 -1.56 -25.64
CA ASP A 669 13.40 -2.17 -26.80
C ASP A 669 12.41 -3.25 -26.35
N PRO A 670 11.11 -3.13 -26.66
CA PRO A 670 10.11 -4.14 -26.33
C PRO A 670 10.46 -5.53 -26.86
N ARG A 671 11.14 -5.63 -28.02
CA ARG A 671 11.60 -6.91 -28.58
C ARG A 671 12.61 -7.60 -27.68
N LEU A 672 13.56 -6.84 -27.11
CA LEU A 672 14.47 -7.37 -26.10
C LEU A 672 13.75 -7.71 -24.80
N SER A 673 12.73 -6.94 -24.43
CA SER A 673 11.95 -7.20 -23.20
C SER A 673 11.17 -8.51 -23.30
N VAL A 674 10.59 -8.82 -24.45
CA VAL A 674 9.97 -10.12 -24.74
C VAL A 674 11.02 -11.24 -24.67
N LEU A 675 12.22 -11.02 -25.20
CA LEU A 675 13.32 -11.97 -25.09
C LEU A 675 13.73 -12.20 -23.63
N LYS A 676 13.85 -11.13 -22.83
CA LYS A 676 14.11 -11.19 -21.38
C LYS A 676 13.05 -11.98 -20.62
N SER A 677 11.77 -11.78 -20.96
CA SER A 677 10.65 -12.55 -20.41
C SER A 677 10.81 -14.06 -20.71
N ARG A 678 11.10 -14.41 -21.97
CA ARG A 678 11.36 -15.80 -22.37
C ARG A 678 12.60 -16.38 -21.69
N THR A 679 13.68 -15.61 -21.56
CA THR A 679 14.89 -16.02 -20.85
C THR A 679 14.60 -16.32 -19.38
N TYR A 680 13.85 -15.45 -18.69
CA TYR A 680 13.42 -15.71 -17.32
C TYR A 680 12.61 -17.00 -17.23
N MET A 681 11.56 -17.14 -18.05
CA MET A 681 10.68 -18.31 -18.04
C MET A 681 11.43 -19.61 -18.31
N LEU A 682 12.37 -19.61 -19.27
CA LEU A 682 13.05 -20.82 -19.70
C LEU A 682 14.26 -21.21 -18.85
N LEU A 683 14.96 -20.24 -18.24
CA LEU A 683 16.24 -20.45 -17.55
C LEU A 683 16.22 -20.12 -16.04
N TYR A 684 15.33 -19.24 -15.57
CA TYR A 684 15.38 -18.69 -14.20
C TYR A 684 14.12 -18.88 -13.36
N SER A 685 12.97 -19.18 -13.97
CA SER A 685 11.73 -19.45 -13.24
C SER A 685 11.83 -20.69 -12.35
N GLU A 686 10.93 -20.80 -11.37
CA GLU A 686 10.86 -21.99 -10.48
C GLU A 686 10.68 -23.30 -11.28
N SER A 687 9.96 -23.27 -12.40
CA SER A 687 9.85 -24.43 -13.28
C SER A 687 11.15 -24.71 -14.02
N ALA A 688 11.89 -23.68 -14.45
CA ALA A 688 13.21 -23.82 -15.07
C ALA A 688 14.29 -24.35 -14.12
N LEU A 689 14.15 -24.14 -12.80
CA LEU A 689 15.06 -24.71 -11.81
C LEU A 689 15.06 -26.25 -11.79
N ARG A 690 13.94 -26.87 -12.21
CA ARG A 690 13.75 -28.33 -12.25
C ARG A 690 14.12 -28.98 -13.58
N LYS A 691 14.54 -28.20 -14.59
CA LYS A 691 14.93 -28.72 -15.91
C LYS A 691 16.27 -29.45 -15.86
N SER A 692 16.42 -30.46 -16.72
CA SER A 692 17.69 -31.17 -16.90
C SER A 692 18.77 -30.28 -17.55
N LYS A 693 20.05 -30.65 -17.36
CA LYS A 693 21.19 -29.92 -17.96
C LYS A 693 21.07 -29.81 -19.50
N SER A 694 20.57 -30.85 -20.16
CA SER A 694 20.39 -30.86 -21.63
C SER A 694 19.28 -29.91 -22.09
N GLU A 695 18.18 -29.82 -21.35
CA GLU A 695 17.10 -28.86 -21.63
C GLU A 695 17.56 -27.42 -21.45
N ILE A 696 18.34 -27.13 -20.39
CA ILE A 696 18.94 -25.80 -20.18
C ILE A 696 19.83 -25.42 -21.36
N LEU A 697 20.77 -26.29 -21.76
CA LEU A 697 21.67 -26.03 -22.89
C LEU A 697 20.94 -25.86 -24.22
N LYS A 698 19.84 -26.60 -24.43
CA LYS A 698 18.98 -26.42 -25.61
C LYS A 698 18.35 -25.03 -25.62
N HIS A 699 17.76 -24.60 -24.50
CA HIS A 699 17.13 -23.28 -24.41
C HIS A 699 18.13 -22.13 -24.53
N ILE A 700 19.36 -22.29 -24.01
CA ILE A 700 20.44 -21.30 -24.20
C ILE A 700 20.68 -21.05 -25.69
N ARG A 701 20.80 -22.13 -26.51
CA ARG A 701 21.00 -22.00 -27.96
C ARG A 701 19.80 -21.33 -28.65
N GLU A 702 18.59 -21.75 -28.32
CA GLU A 702 17.36 -21.17 -28.89
C GLU A 702 17.24 -19.66 -28.58
N LEU A 703 17.60 -19.26 -27.36
CA LEU A 703 17.56 -17.86 -26.92
C LEU A 703 18.70 -17.04 -27.56
N ASP A 704 19.90 -17.60 -27.68
CA ASP A 704 21.05 -16.96 -28.36
C ASP A 704 20.76 -16.73 -29.85
N ASP A 705 20.21 -17.73 -30.55
CA ASP A 705 19.75 -17.59 -31.94
C ASP A 705 18.70 -16.47 -32.06
N THR A 706 17.74 -16.41 -31.13
CA THR A 706 16.70 -15.36 -31.12
C THR A 706 17.32 -13.97 -30.88
N LEU A 707 18.31 -13.88 -29.97
CA LEU A 707 19.02 -12.63 -29.66
C LEU A 707 19.82 -12.15 -30.88
N GLU A 708 20.46 -13.06 -31.60
CA GLU A 708 21.19 -12.75 -32.83
C GLU A 708 20.25 -12.27 -33.94
N GLN A 709 19.07 -12.89 -34.11
CA GLN A 709 18.06 -12.39 -35.06
C GLN A 709 17.60 -10.98 -34.70
N TRP A 710 17.35 -10.70 -33.42
CA TRP A 710 17.03 -9.34 -32.98
C TRP A 710 18.19 -8.37 -33.30
N ARG A 711 19.44 -8.75 -33.00
CA ARG A 711 20.63 -7.92 -33.24
C ARG A 711 20.79 -7.58 -34.72
N LEU A 712 20.56 -8.54 -35.61
CA LEU A 712 20.65 -8.35 -37.07
C LEU A 712 19.52 -7.47 -37.63
N SER A 713 18.40 -7.32 -36.91
CA SER A 713 17.29 -6.44 -37.30
C SER A 713 17.54 -4.94 -37.07
N LEU A 714 18.55 -4.58 -36.28
CA LEU A 714 18.92 -3.18 -36.01
C LEU A 714 19.77 -2.59 -37.14
N ASP A 715 19.70 -1.27 -37.34
CA ASP A 715 20.59 -0.57 -38.27
C ASP A 715 22.06 -0.77 -37.87
N ARG A 716 22.96 -0.84 -38.87
CA ARG A 716 24.40 -1.06 -38.67
C ARG A 716 25.05 0.03 -37.81
N GLU A 717 24.53 1.25 -37.81
CA GLU A 717 25.14 2.38 -37.08
C GLU A 717 25.16 2.18 -35.56
N PHE A 718 24.10 1.63 -34.98
CA PHE A 718 23.96 1.41 -33.53
C PHE A 718 23.81 -0.07 -33.14
N ARG A 719 23.94 -0.99 -34.11
CA ARG A 719 23.94 -2.43 -33.86
C ARG A 719 25.02 -2.81 -32.84
N PRO A 720 24.68 -3.49 -31.73
CA PRO A 720 25.66 -3.85 -30.74
C PRO A 720 26.59 -4.98 -31.23
N THR A 721 27.82 -4.97 -30.74
CA THR A 721 28.83 -6.01 -30.94
C THR A 721 29.10 -6.71 -29.62
N LEU A 722 29.41 -8.01 -29.66
CA LEU A 722 29.76 -8.76 -28.45
C LEU A 722 31.02 -8.19 -27.79
N ALA A 723 32.12 -8.13 -28.54
CA ALA A 723 33.36 -7.53 -28.11
C ALA A 723 33.38 -6.02 -28.39
N PHE A 724 33.92 -5.25 -27.45
CA PHE A 724 34.17 -3.82 -27.59
C PHE A 724 35.68 -3.54 -27.45
N SER A 725 36.21 -2.63 -28.28
CA SER A 725 37.60 -2.13 -28.21
C SER A 725 37.58 -0.61 -28.22
N GLU A 726 38.50 0.03 -27.50
CA GLU A 726 38.64 1.50 -27.44
C GLU A 726 38.86 2.13 -28.83
N ASP A 727 39.40 1.36 -29.80
CA ASP A 727 39.64 1.81 -31.18
C ASP A 727 38.35 1.91 -32.04
N MET A 728 37.19 1.47 -31.53
CA MET A 728 35.93 1.60 -32.25
C MET A 728 35.47 3.08 -32.26
N LEU A 729 35.20 3.62 -33.45
CA LEU A 729 34.75 5.02 -33.65
C LEU A 729 33.48 5.32 -32.85
N PHE A 730 33.57 6.30 -31.94
CA PHE A 730 32.43 6.87 -31.22
C PHE A 730 31.81 8.03 -32.01
N PRO A 731 30.50 8.02 -32.29
CA PRO A 731 29.78 9.21 -32.72
C PRO A 731 29.92 10.31 -31.66
N SER A 732 30.32 11.52 -32.06
CA SER A 732 30.63 12.65 -31.17
C SER A 732 29.43 13.25 -30.42
N ALA A 733 28.22 12.77 -30.72
CA ALA A 733 26.96 13.21 -30.11
C ALA A 733 26.04 12.00 -29.84
N LEU A 734 26.53 11.01 -29.09
CA LEU A 734 25.72 9.83 -28.78
C LEU A 734 24.59 10.18 -27.81
N ALA A 735 23.35 9.90 -28.21
CA ALA A 735 22.22 9.93 -27.29
C ALA A 735 22.32 8.80 -26.26
N THR A 736 21.68 8.95 -25.11
CA THR A 736 21.63 7.93 -24.05
C THR A 736 21.01 6.60 -24.53
N GLN A 737 20.09 6.64 -25.48
CA GLN A 737 19.33 5.46 -25.95
C GLN A 737 20.20 4.38 -26.63
N PRO A 738 21.05 4.69 -27.64
CA PRO A 738 22.02 3.73 -28.19
C PRO A 738 22.93 3.06 -27.13
N VAL A 739 23.33 3.81 -26.11
CA VAL A 739 24.15 3.28 -25.00
C VAL A 739 23.35 2.24 -24.22
N MET A 740 22.12 2.58 -23.82
CA MET A 740 21.22 1.69 -23.10
C MET A 740 20.87 0.43 -23.90
N LEU A 741 20.67 0.57 -25.22
CA LEU A 741 20.41 -0.55 -26.13
C LEU A 741 21.57 -1.56 -26.15
N ARG A 742 22.81 -1.07 -26.22
CA ARG A 742 24.01 -1.93 -26.21
C ARG A 742 24.20 -2.62 -24.87
N LEU A 743 24.05 -1.88 -23.75
CA LEU A 743 24.13 -2.46 -22.41
C LEU A 743 23.04 -3.52 -22.18
N ALA A 744 21.82 -3.28 -22.67
CA ALA A 744 20.73 -4.25 -22.60
C ALA A 744 21.02 -5.52 -23.43
N TYR A 745 21.65 -5.40 -24.60
CA TYR A 745 22.12 -6.54 -25.39
C TYR A 745 23.17 -7.36 -24.63
N HIS A 746 24.22 -6.71 -24.11
CA HIS A 746 25.26 -7.41 -23.34
C HIS A 746 24.67 -8.10 -22.11
N HIS A 747 23.75 -7.45 -21.41
CA HIS A 747 23.03 -8.07 -20.30
C HIS A 747 22.25 -9.32 -20.73
N CYS A 748 21.56 -9.30 -21.88
CA CYS A 748 20.91 -10.50 -22.42
C CYS A 748 21.91 -11.65 -22.66
N VAL A 749 23.08 -11.36 -23.24
CA VAL A 749 24.16 -12.36 -23.40
C VAL A 749 24.60 -12.91 -22.04
N ILE A 750 24.80 -12.03 -21.05
CA ILE A 750 25.20 -12.40 -19.69
C ILE A 750 24.19 -13.37 -19.07
N ILE A 751 22.90 -13.03 -19.09
CA ILE A 751 21.87 -13.87 -18.44
C ILE A 751 21.56 -15.15 -19.24
N ILE A 752 21.63 -15.14 -20.57
CA ILE A 752 21.38 -16.36 -21.36
C ILE A 752 22.51 -17.35 -21.12
N HIS A 753 23.75 -16.90 -21.30
CA HIS A 753 24.89 -17.80 -21.23
C HIS A 753 25.34 -18.09 -19.80
N GLY A 754 25.12 -17.18 -18.85
CA GLY A 754 25.41 -17.39 -17.42
C GLY A 754 24.63 -18.56 -16.82
N ALA A 755 23.44 -18.88 -17.35
CA ALA A 755 22.65 -20.03 -16.93
C ALA A 755 23.39 -21.37 -17.14
N SER A 756 24.36 -21.43 -18.06
CA SER A 756 25.19 -22.62 -18.29
C SER A 756 26.04 -23.02 -17.07
N ASN A 757 26.26 -22.11 -16.11
CA ASN A 757 26.98 -22.43 -14.87
C ASN A 757 26.32 -23.57 -14.09
N ARG A 758 24.98 -23.70 -14.15
CA ARG A 758 24.21 -24.80 -13.54
C ARG A 758 24.47 -26.16 -14.17
N CYS A 759 25.06 -26.19 -15.36
CA CYS A 759 25.35 -27.42 -16.09
C CYS A 759 26.75 -27.97 -15.80
N ARG A 760 27.61 -27.22 -15.09
CA ARG A 760 29.00 -27.63 -14.78
C ARG A 760 29.03 -28.91 -13.95
N ASP A 761 30.04 -29.75 -14.18
CA ASP A 761 30.32 -30.93 -13.36
C ASP A 761 31.52 -30.64 -12.42
N PRO A 762 31.40 -30.87 -11.10
CA PRO A 762 32.52 -30.67 -10.17
C PRO A 762 33.65 -31.70 -10.32
N SER A 763 33.44 -32.81 -11.03
CA SER A 763 34.34 -33.99 -11.03
C SER A 763 35.50 -33.94 -12.03
N GLY A 764 35.49 -33.00 -13.00
CA GLY A 764 36.66 -32.66 -13.82
C GLY A 764 37.00 -33.62 -14.97
N ASP A 765 36.13 -34.55 -15.34
CA ASP A 765 36.32 -35.38 -16.54
C ASP A 765 35.84 -34.63 -17.80
N LEU A 766 36.81 -34.24 -18.65
CA LEU A 766 36.61 -33.47 -19.88
C LEU A 766 35.81 -34.23 -20.96
N ASP A 767 34.49 -34.12 -20.91
CA ASP A 767 33.57 -34.51 -22.00
C ASP A 767 33.27 -33.30 -22.92
N MET A 768 32.85 -33.57 -24.16
CA MET A 768 32.44 -32.56 -25.16
C MET A 768 31.36 -31.60 -24.64
N GLN A 769 30.54 -32.04 -23.68
CA GLN A 769 29.54 -31.22 -23.02
C GLN A 769 30.17 -30.14 -22.12
N GLU A 770 31.31 -30.42 -21.48
CA GLU A 770 32.01 -29.47 -20.61
C GLU A 770 32.68 -28.35 -21.42
N ILE A 771 33.21 -28.68 -22.61
CA ILE A 771 33.75 -27.69 -23.57
C ILE A 771 32.66 -26.71 -24.01
N GLY A 772 31.45 -27.20 -24.30
CA GLY A 772 30.30 -26.36 -24.65
C GLY A 772 29.85 -25.44 -23.52
N VAL A 773 29.85 -25.92 -22.27
CA VAL A 773 29.53 -25.11 -21.08
C VAL A 773 30.59 -24.02 -20.87
N ALA A 774 31.88 -24.36 -20.95
CA ALA A 774 32.97 -23.39 -20.81
C ALA A 774 32.92 -22.31 -21.90
N SER A 775 32.66 -22.70 -23.16
CA SER A 775 32.50 -21.75 -24.26
C SER A 775 31.31 -20.81 -24.05
N SER A 776 30.19 -21.31 -23.53
CA SER A 776 29.02 -20.49 -23.21
C SER A 776 29.35 -19.48 -22.10
N LEU A 777 29.94 -19.93 -20.99
CA LEU A 777 30.37 -19.02 -19.91
C LEU A 777 31.32 -17.93 -20.41
N GLY A 778 32.25 -18.26 -21.32
CA GLY A 778 33.15 -17.30 -21.95
C GLY A 778 32.43 -16.14 -22.65
N LEU A 779 31.27 -16.38 -23.28
CA LEU A 779 30.45 -15.33 -23.90
C LEU A 779 29.87 -14.37 -22.86
N SER A 780 29.42 -14.88 -21.71
CA SER A 780 28.90 -14.03 -20.61
C SER A 780 29.99 -13.12 -20.02
N VAL A 781 31.22 -13.65 -19.88
CA VAL A 781 32.35 -12.89 -19.35
C VAL A 781 32.81 -11.84 -20.36
N GLU A 782 32.86 -12.18 -21.65
CA GLU A 782 33.24 -11.22 -22.70
C GLU A 782 32.22 -10.08 -22.84
N ALA A 783 30.93 -10.37 -22.73
CA ALA A 783 29.87 -9.36 -22.67
C ALA A 783 30.00 -8.46 -21.44
N SER A 784 30.40 -9.02 -20.28
CA SER A 784 30.63 -8.27 -19.05
C SER A 784 31.83 -7.31 -19.18
N ARG A 785 32.96 -7.80 -19.72
CA ARG A 785 34.13 -6.95 -20.02
C ARG A 785 33.77 -5.82 -20.96
N SER A 786 33.08 -6.16 -22.05
CA SER A 786 32.68 -5.20 -23.07
C SER A 786 31.69 -4.16 -22.55
N SER A 787 30.81 -4.53 -21.60
CA SER A 787 29.90 -3.58 -20.95
C SER A 787 30.65 -2.51 -20.15
N LEU A 788 31.64 -2.93 -19.34
CA LEU A 788 32.44 -2.01 -18.51
C LEU A 788 33.31 -1.08 -19.37
N LEU A 789 34.03 -1.63 -20.35
CA LEU A 789 34.87 -0.86 -21.27
C LEU A 789 34.06 0.13 -22.10
N TYR A 790 32.92 -0.31 -22.62
CA TYR A 790 32.03 0.57 -23.40
C TYR A 790 31.48 1.70 -22.54
N LEU A 791 31.07 1.40 -21.31
CA LEU A 791 30.52 2.40 -20.40
C LEU A 791 31.55 3.45 -20.00
N GLN A 792 32.80 3.05 -19.73
CA GLN A 792 33.90 3.97 -19.41
C GLN A 792 34.12 5.02 -20.52
N ALA A 793 33.99 4.61 -21.78
CA ALA A 793 34.11 5.51 -22.92
C ALA A 793 32.82 6.32 -23.21
N ALA A 794 31.64 5.77 -22.91
CA ALA A 794 30.35 6.43 -23.15
C ALA A 794 29.94 7.42 -22.05
N LEU A 795 30.48 7.29 -20.83
CA LEU A 795 30.09 8.03 -19.63
C LEU A 795 29.86 9.55 -19.83
N PRO A 796 30.76 10.30 -20.53
CA PRO A 796 30.60 11.74 -20.71
C PRO A 796 29.36 12.16 -21.52
N ASN A 797 28.74 11.21 -22.23
CA ASN A 797 27.59 11.42 -23.10
C ASN A 797 26.28 10.92 -22.47
N ILE A 798 26.33 10.34 -21.27
CA ILE A 798 25.18 9.79 -20.57
C ILE A 798 24.56 10.87 -19.69
N ALA A 799 23.23 10.88 -19.63
CA ALA A 799 22.50 11.79 -18.76
C ALA A 799 22.58 11.31 -17.29
N GLY A 800 22.86 12.23 -16.36
CA GLY A 800 23.15 11.92 -14.95
C GLY A 800 22.00 11.18 -14.26
N GLU A 801 20.76 11.47 -14.64
CA GLU A 801 19.55 10.81 -14.14
C GLU A 801 19.56 9.29 -14.37
N CYS A 802 20.28 8.78 -15.38
CA CYS A 802 20.32 7.34 -15.67
C CYS A 802 21.20 6.53 -14.70
N PHE A 803 21.82 7.15 -13.69
CA PHE A 803 22.75 6.50 -12.76
C PHE A 803 22.28 5.13 -12.27
N TRP A 804 21.08 5.06 -11.66
CA TRP A 804 20.55 3.82 -11.10
C TRP A 804 20.33 2.71 -12.14
N HIS A 805 19.90 3.10 -13.35
CA HIS A 805 19.70 2.15 -14.44
C HIS A 805 21.02 1.53 -14.92
N ILE A 806 22.06 2.35 -15.01
CA ILE A 806 23.40 1.93 -15.46
C ILE A 806 24.12 1.12 -14.39
N LEU A 807 23.99 1.52 -13.13
CA LEU A 807 24.64 0.85 -12.00
C LEU A 807 24.33 -0.65 -11.98
N PHE A 808 23.12 -1.05 -12.35
CA PHE A 808 22.75 -2.46 -12.46
C PHE A 808 23.61 -3.23 -13.48
N TYR A 809 23.87 -2.66 -14.67
CA TYR A 809 24.72 -3.30 -15.67
C TYR A 809 26.17 -3.41 -15.21
N VAL A 810 26.64 -2.41 -14.44
CA VAL A 810 27.97 -2.41 -13.81
C VAL A 810 28.07 -3.54 -12.79
N VAL A 811 27.14 -3.61 -11.84
CA VAL A 811 27.13 -4.64 -10.79
C VAL A 811 26.98 -6.04 -11.40
N SER A 812 26.08 -6.22 -12.37
CA SER A 812 25.92 -7.50 -13.07
C SER A 812 27.24 -7.94 -13.73
N SER A 813 27.93 -7.02 -14.41
CA SER A 813 29.22 -7.31 -15.06
C SER A 813 30.30 -7.67 -14.04
N ILE A 814 30.38 -6.96 -12.91
CA ILE A 814 31.34 -7.27 -11.84
C ILE A 814 31.11 -8.68 -11.30
N VAL A 815 29.87 -9.02 -10.96
CA VAL A 815 29.52 -10.33 -10.38
C VAL A 815 29.86 -11.46 -11.34
N THR A 816 29.59 -11.29 -12.64
CA THR A 816 29.93 -12.30 -13.66
C THR A 816 31.44 -12.48 -13.83
N ILE A 817 32.21 -11.39 -13.90
CA ILE A 817 33.68 -11.46 -14.01
C ILE A 817 34.29 -12.10 -12.75
N LEU A 818 33.86 -11.65 -11.56
CA LEU A 818 34.35 -12.20 -10.29
C LEU A 818 34.05 -13.69 -10.16
N GLY A 819 32.80 -14.10 -10.44
CA GLY A 819 32.40 -15.50 -10.39
C GLY A 819 33.24 -16.37 -11.33
N HIS A 820 33.63 -15.84 -12.49
CA HIS A 820 34.53 -16.51 -13.41
C HIS A 820 35.97 -16.59 -12.87
N MET A 821 36.52 -15.52 -12.31
CA MET A 821 37.87 -15.50 -11.71
C MET A 821 37.99 -16.50 -10.55
N ILE A 822 36.99 -16.55 -9.65
CA ILE A 822 36.95 -17.52 -8.55
C ILE A 822 36.88 -18.96 -9.09
N SER A 823 36.09 -19.15 -10.15
CA SER A 823 35.86 -20.45 -10.78
C SER A 823 37.04 -20.98 -11.61
N ASN A 824 37.91 -20.08 -12.09
CA ASN A 824 39.04 -20.35 -12.99
C ASN A 824 40.25 -19.49 -12.61
N PRO A 825 40.87 -19.68 -11.43
CA PRO A 825 41.90 -18.79 -10.90
C PRO A 825 43.19 -18.73 -11.73
N ASN A 826 43.39 -19.69 -12.65
CA ASN A 826 44.55 -19.77 -13.54
C ASN A 826 44.27 -19.24 -14.95
N ASP A 827 43.11 -18.64 -15.23
CA ASP A 827 42.84 -18.05 -16.56
C ASP A 827 43.86 -16.92 -16.84
N PRO A 828 44.60 -16.94 -17.96
CA PRO A 828 45.53 -15.88 -18.34
C PRO A 828 44.95 -14.47 -18.35
N LYS A 829 43.63 -14.32 -18.55
CA LYS A 829 42.92 -13.03 -18.54
C LYS A 829 42.52 -12.54 -17.13
N SER A 830 42.74 -13.34 -16.08
CA SER A 830 42.36 -12.96 -14.71
C SER A 830 43.05 -11.68 -14.22
N ILE A 831 44.28 -11.42 -14.68
CA ILE A 831 45.03 -10.20 -14.33
C ILE A 831 44.37 -8.97 -14.97
N SER A 832 44.06 -9.02 -16.27
CA SER A 832 43.37 -7.91 -16.95
C SER A 832 41.95 -7.69 -16.42
N ASP A 833 41.26 -8.77 -16.03
CA ASP A 833 39.93 -8.69 -15.41
C ASP A 833 40.01 -8.00 -14.04
N PHE A 834 41.03 -8.32 -13.25
CA PHE A 834 41.28 -7.65 -11.98
C PHE A 834 41.53 -6.15 -12.15
N GLU A 835 42.37 -5.76 -13.10
CA GLU A 835 42.63 -4.35 -13.41
C GLU A 835 41.36 -3.61 -13.86
N LEU A 836 40.53 -4.26 -14.68
CA LEU A 836 39.25 -3.71 -15.11
C LEU A 836 38.29 -3.50 -13.92
N LEU A 837 38.21 -4.46 -12.99
CA LEU A 837 37.36 -4.36 -11.79
C LEU A 837 37.81 -3.25 -10.83
N LEU A 838 39.11 -2.99 -10.72
CA LEU A 838 39.65 -1.88 -9.94
C LEU A 838 39.21 -0.51 -10.48
N GLN A 839 39.17 -0.38 -11.81
CA GLN A 839 38.76 0.87 -12.47
C GLN A 839 37.26 1.17 -12.33
N VAL A 840 36.43 0.19 -11.93
CA VAL A 840 34.98 0.39 -11.81
C VAL A 840 34.64 1.43 -10.73
N SER A 841 35.39 1.48 -9.62
CA SER A 841 35.17 2.50 -8.59
C SER A 841 35.33 3.91 -9.15
N ASP A 842 36.39 4.15 -9.93
CA ASP A 842 36.67 5.45 -10.55
C ASP A 842 35.66 5.77 -11.66
N MET A 843 35.23 4.77 -12.41
CA MET A 843 34.16 4.89 -13.40
C MET A 843 32.83 5.30 -12.76
N VAL A 844 32.43 4.69 -11.64
CA VAL A 844 31.20 5.05 -10.93
C VAL A 844 31.30 6.45 -10.32
N GLN A 845 32.47 6.84 -9.81
CA GLN A 845 32.72 8.18 -9.26
C GLN A 845 32.73 9.29 -10.32
N SER A 846 32.99 8.96 -11.59
CA SER A 846 33.02 9.93 -12.70
C SER A 846 31.66 10.14 -13.38
N PHE A 847 30.59 9.51 -12.86
CA PHE A 847 29.24 9.64 -13.43
C PHE A 847 28.77 11.11 -13.39
N PRO A 848 28.19 11.65 -14.48
CA PRO A 848 27.86 13.07 -14.60
C PRO A 848 26.56 13.46 -13.87
N ILE A 849 26.52 13.23 -12.55
CA ILE A 849 25.38 13.57 -11.68
C ILE A 849 25.49 15.04 -11.25
N THR A 850 24.45 15.84 -11.51
CA THR A 850 24.44 17.28 -11.21
C THR A 850 24.24 17.60 -9.73
N GLU A 851 23.45 16.80 -9.01
CA GLU A 851 23.23 16.88 -7.56
C GLU A 851 23.14 15.46 -7.00
N LEU A 852 23.97 15.15 -6.00
CA LEU A 852 24.02 13.82 -5.39
C LEU A 852 22.99 13.71 -4.25
N SER A 853 22.04 12.80 -4.38
CA SER A 853 21.16 12.39 -3.29
C SER A 853 21.91 11.54 -2.25
N ALA A 854 21.38 11.48 -1.02
CA ALA A 854 21.94 10.62 0.02
C ALA A 854 21.98 9.13 -0.40
N ALA A 855 20.97 8.68 -1.16
CA ALA A 855 20.90 7.31 -1.67
C ALA A 855 22.02 7.02 -2.68
N GLU A 856 22.30 7.95 -3.59
CA GLU A 856 23.39 7.82 -4.57
C GLU A 856 24.75 7.81 -3.87
N LEU A 857 24.98 8.69 -2.90
CA LEU A 857 26.23 8.70 -2.11
C LEU A 857 26.45 7.38 -1.38
N ILE A 858 25.43 6.86 -0.70
CA ILE A 858 25.49 5.56 -0.01
C ILE A 858 25.81 4.46 -1.03
N GLN A 859 25.17 4.47 -2.19
CA GLN A 859 25.36 3.42 -3.18
C GLN A 859 26.73 3.49 -3.87
N MET A 860 27.23 4.69 -4.17
CA MET A 860 28.59 4.89 -4.68
C MET A 860 29.62 4.40 -3.66
N GLN A 861 29.40 4.66 -2.37
CA GLN A 861 30.25 4.14 -1.31
C GLN A 861 30.17 2.62 -1.21
N LEU A 862 28.98 2.01 -1.31
CA LEU A 862 28.81 0.55 -1.33
C LEU A 862 29.56 -0.11 -2.49
N VAL A 863 29.50 0.47 -3.70
CA VAL A 863 30.25 -0.08 -4.85
C VAL A 863 31.75 0.08 -4.65
N LYS A 864 32.20 1.20 -4.09
CA LYS A 864 33.60 1.40 -3.72
C LYS A 864 34.06 0.36 -2.68
N ASP A 865 33.30 0.17 -1.62
CA ASP A 865 33.61 -0.81 -0.57
C ASP A 865 33.60 -2.23 -1.14
N PHE A 866 32.62 -2.55 -1.99
CA PHE A 866 32.57 -3.83 -2.70
C PHE A 866 33.80 -4.03 -3.59
N SER A 867 34.17 -3.07 -4.43
CA SER A 867 35.40 -3.10 -5.23
C SER A 867 36.65 -3.28 -4.36
N GLN A 868 36.72 -2.66 -3.17
CA GLN A 868 37.81 -2.85 -2.21
C GLN A 868 37.79 -4.26 -1.59
N GLU A 869 36.62 -4.83 -1.30
CA GLU A 869 36.51 -6.23 -0.87
C GLU A 869 36.97 -7.19 -1.98
N LEU A 870 36.75 -6.88 -3.26
CA LEU A 870 37.27 -7.69 -4.37
C LEU A 870 38.81 -7.69 -4.42
N VAL A 871 39.46 -6.59 -4.07
CA VAL A 871 40.92 -6.53 -3.85
C VAL A 871 41.34 -7.43 -2.69
N GLY A 872 40.52 -7.49 -1.63
CA GLY A 872 40.73 -8.40 -0.50
C GLY A 872 40.61 -9.88 -0.90
N ILE A 873 39.64 -10.22 -1.77
CA ILE A 873 39.40 -11.59 -2.24
C ILE A 873 40.49 -12.06 -3.22
N THR A 874 40.98 -11.20 -4.12
CA THR A 874 42.14 -11.56 -4.96
C THR A 874 43.46 -11.50 -4.19
N GLY A 875 43.49 -10.79 -3.05
CA GLY A 875 44.52 -10.91 -2.01
C GLY A 875 44.59 -12.29 -1.34
N MET A 876 43.69 -13.23 -1.67
CA MET A 876 43.77 -14.66 -1.27
C MET A 876 44.91 -15.44 -1.95
N ALA A 877 45.89 -14.75 -2.55
CA ALA A 877 47.25 -15.25 -2.63
C ALA A 877 47.90 -15.23 -1.23
N THR A 878 47.54 -16.23 -0.40
CA THR A 878 48.24 -16.67 0.82
C THR A 878 48.73 -15.57 1.79
N PHE A 879 48.01 -15.37 2.90
CA PHE A 879 48.54 -14.62 4.04
C PHE A 879 49.53 -15.50 4.85
N ASP A 880 50.83 -15.31 4.63
CA ASP A 880 51.92 -16.13 5.24
C ASP A 880 52.44 -15.55 6.58
N HIS A 881 51.79 -14.52 7.14
CA HIS A 881 52.24 -13.88 8.38
C HIS A 881 51.61 -14.53 9.62
N LYS A 882 52.43 -14.82 10.64
CA LYS A 882 51.96 -15.36 11.93
C LYS A 882 51.26 -14.27 12.75
N VAL A 883 50.01 -14.52 13.14
CA VAL A 883 49.23 -13.62 13.99
C VAL A 883 49.46 -13.96 15.46
N ARG A 884 50.15 -13.08 16.21
CA ARG A 884 50.56 -13.34 17.61
C ARG A 884 49.73 -12.60 18.66
N ILE A 885 49.17 -11.46 18.28
CA ILE A 885 48.43 -10.57 19.18
C ILE A 885 46.96 -10.59 18.77
N ALA A 886 46.07 -10.61 19.76
CA ALA A 886 44.66 -10.40 19.55
C ALA A 886 44.11 -9.27 20.43
N VAL A 887 43.06 -8.63 19.93
CA VAL A 887 42.26 -7.64 20.67
C VAL A 887 40.82 -8.15 20.76
N ILE A 888 40.31 -8.27 22.00
CA ILE A 888 38.90 -8.59 22.25
C ILE A 888 38.19 -7.33 22.72
N GLY A 889 37.20 -6.86 21.98
CA GLY A 889 36.55 -5.56 22.25
C GLY A 889 35.15 -5.41 21.66
N GLY A 890 34.65 -4.17 21.68
CA GLY A 890 33.41 -3.79 21.00
C GLY A 890 33.62 -3.46 19.52
N THR A 891 32.56 -3.52 18.72
CA THR A 891 32.61 -3.45 17.25
C THR A 891 33.25 -2.19 16.68
N GLY A 892 33.18 -1.05 17.39
CA GLY A 892 33.78 0.21 16.94
C GLY A 892 35.32 0.29 16.97
N LEU A 893 36.02 -0.73 17.49
CA LEU A 893 37.49 -0.76 17.56
C LEU A 893 38.15 -1.36 16.29
N GLN A 894 37.41 -2.02 15.40
CA GLN A 894 37.97 -2.60 14.18
C GLN A 894 38.03 -1.60 13.00
N ASP A 895 37.15 -0.59 13.01
CA ASP A 895 36.99 0.41 11.93
C ASP A 895 37.79 1.70 12.21
N LEU A 896 38.87 1.56 12.98
CA LEU A 896 39.67 2.69 13.46
C LEU A 896 40.71 3.13 12.40
N PRO A 897 40.89 4.43 12.14
CA PRO A 897 41.97 4.95 11.29
C PRO A 897 43.34 4.50 11.79
N GLY A 898 44.17 3.96 10.90
CA GLY A 898 45.49 3.39 11.21
C GLY A 898 45.53 1.85 11.22
N PHE A 899 44.37 1.20 11.17
CA PHE A 899 44.27 -0.24 10.97
C PHE A 899 43.75 -0.57 9.56
N THR A 900 44.43 -1.48 8.87
CA THR A 900 44.00 -1.96 7.55
C THR A 900 43.48 -3.38 7.68
N LYS A 901 42.20 -3.60 7.40
CA LYS A 901 41.63 -4.96 7.39
C LYS A 901 42.24 -5.76 6.24
N VAL A 902 42.82 -6.92 6.56
CA VAL A 902 43.49 -7.79 5.58
C VAL A 902 42.81 -9.15 5.42
N ALA A 903 42.06 -9.64 6.41
CA ALA A 903 41.27 -10.86 6.30
C ALA A 903 40.08 -10.88 7.28
N SER A 904 39.09 -11.73 7.01
CA SER A 904 38.00 -12.05 7.94
C SER A 904 37.81 -13.57 7.94
N LEU A 905 37.94 -14.18 9.11
CA LEU A 905 38.02 -15.64 9.28
C LEU A 905 36.80 -16.14 10.06
N ASP A 906 35.98 -17.01 9.45
CA ASP A 906 34.91 -17.75 10.14
C ASP A 906 35.46 -19.12 10.56
N ILE A 907 35.89 -19.23 11.83
CA ILE A 907 36.54 -20.43 12.36
C ILE A 907 35.54 -21.26 13.14
N GLU A 908 35.33 -22.50 12.73
CA GLU A 908 34.58 -23.47 13.52
C GLU A 908 35.51 -24.17 14.53
N THR A 909 35.15 -24.10 15.82
CA THR A 909 35.91 -24.77 16.88
C THR A 909 35.13 -25.98 17.41
N PRO A 910 35.81 -26.91 18.11
CA PRO A 910 35.10 -28.01 18.78
C PRO A 910 34.09 -27.58 19.86
N TRP A 911 34.09 -26.31 20.26
CA TRP A 911 33.14 -25.72 21.21
C TRP A 911 32.08 -24.83 20.54
N GLY A 912 31.97 -24.89 19.21
CA GLY A 912 31.05 -24.09 18.40
C GLY A 912 31.74 -22.89 17.73
N LYS A 913 30.93 -21.96 17.23
CA LYS A 913 31.41 -20.73 16.58
C LYS A 913 31.79 -19.65 17.59
N PRO A 914 32.83 -18.84 17.32
CA PRO A 914 33.11 -17.61 18.06
C PRO A 914 31.93 -16.61 17.99
N SER A 915 31.98 -15.59 18.84
CA SER A 915 30.97 -14.53 18.92
C SER A 915 30.86 -13.70 17.63
N SER A 916 31.93 -13.60 16.86
CA SER A 916 31.96 -12.97 15.53
C SER A 916 33.04 -13.64 14.66
N PRO A 917 33.02 -13.45 13.32
CA PRO A 917 34.22 -13.68 12.51
C PRO A 917 35.43 -12.94 13.10
N ILE A 918 36.60 -13.57 13.05
CA ILE A 918 37.86 -12.96 13.51
C ILE A 918 38.42 -12.12 12.37
N THR A 919 38.53 -10.81 12.60
CA THR A 919 39.07 -9.89 11.61
C THR A 919 40.57 -9.76 11.80
N ILE A 920 41.37 -10.00 10.76
CA ILE A 920 42.81 -9.73 10.79
C ILE A 920 43.03 -8.31 10.29
N ILE A 921 43.70 -7.50 11.10
CA ILE A 921 44.06 -6.13 10.78
C ILE A 921 45.59 -5.98 10.78
N HIS A 922 46.13 -5.19 9.88
CA HIS A 922 47.50 -4.68 9.96
C HIS A 922 47.50 -3.37 10.75
N HIS A 923 48.27 -3.35 11.83
CA HIS A 923 48.66 -2.15 12.55
C HIS A 923 50.02 -1.70 12.01
N GLN A 924 50.08 -0.55 11.34
CA GLN A 924 51.35 0.03 10.92
C GLN A 924 52.03 0.63 12.14
N SER A 925 53.04 -0.07 12.67
CA SER A 925 53.63 0.35 13.93
C SER A 925 54.50 1.59 13.74
N SER A 926 54.18 2.66 14.47
CA SER A 926 54.98 3.90 14.44
C SER A 926 56.35 3.72 15.12
N ALA A 927 56.43 2.79 16.08
CA ALA A 927 57.64 2.51 16.84
C ALA A 927 58.61 1.56 16.11
N SER A 928 58.10 0.56 15.40
CA SER A 928 58.92 -0.44 14.69
C SER A 928 59.01 -0.24 13.17
N GLY A 929 58.11 0.56 12.58
CA GLY A 929 58.01 0.78 11.14
C GLY A 929 57.51 -0.43 10.33
N LYS A 930 57.09 -1.51 11.00
CA LYS A 930 56.61 -2.77 10.39
C LYS A 930 55.09 -2.88 10.52
N ASP A 931 54.47 -3.58 9.58
CA ASP A 931 53.07 -4.00 9.70
C ASP A 931 52.96 -5.17 10.67
N VAL A 932 52.17 -4.98 11.73
CA VAL A 932 51.92 -6.01 12.74
C VAL A 932 50.52 -6.57 12.55
N PRO A 933 50.39 -7.89 12.27
CA PRO A 933 49.09 -8.50 12.13
C PRO A 933 48.46 -8.78 13.50
N VAL A 934 47.23 -8.28 13.68
CA VAL A 934 46.46 -8.39 14.92
C VAL A 934 45.12 -9.05 14.62
N ALA A 935 44.72 -10.03 15.42
CA ALA A 935 43.40 -10.63 15.36
C ALA A 935 42.40 -9.84 16.20
N PHE A 936 41.30 -9.39 15.61
CA PHE A 936 40.24 -8.68 16.30
C PHE A 936 38.98 -9.55 16.44
N LEU A 937 38.41 -9.59 17.64
CA LEU A 937 37.19 -10.34 17.95
C LEU A 937 36.18 -9.46 18.69
N SER A 938 34.95 -9.38 18.16
CA SER A 938 33.85 -8.66 18.80
C SER A 938 33.17 -9.53 19.86
N ARG A 939 33.32 -9.16 21.14
CA ARG A 939 32.89 -10.02 22.28
C ARG A 939 31.39 -10.32 22.27
N HIS A 940 30.55 -9.32 21.96
CA HIS A 940 29.09 -9.42 21.97
C HIS A 940 28.50 -9.63 20.56
N GLY A 941 29.33 -10.05 19.60
CA GLY A 941 28.94 -10.15 18.19
C GLY A 941 29.01 -8.82 17.43
N THR A 942 28.90 -8.90 16.10
CA THR A 942 29.05 -7.77 15.16
C THR A 942 28.00 -6.66 15.32
N HIS A 943 26.87 -6.98 15.93
CA HIS A 943 25.76 -6.05 16.19
C HIS A 943 25.45 -5.94 17.69
N HIS A 944 26.37 -6.37 18.56
CA HIS A 944 26.16 -6.40 20.01
C HIS A 944 24.94 -7.27 20.41
N GLN A 945 24.67 -8.34 19.66
CA GLN A 945 23.47 -9.17 19.82
C GLN A 945 23.59 -10.27 20.89
N ILE A 946 24.77 -10.52 21.46
CA ILE A 946 25.01 -11.63 22.42
C ILE A 946 25.08 -11.08 23.85
N ALA A 947 24.23 -11.55 24.76
CA ALA A 947 24.27 -11.12 26.16
C ALA A 947 25.53 -11.63 26.90
N PRO A 948 25.97 -10.98 28.00
CA PRO A 948 27.21 -11.37 28.70
C PRO A 948 27.31 -12.84 29.11
N HIS A 949 26.20 -13.48 29.50
CA HIS A 949 26.17 -14.89 29.88
C HIS A 949 26.11 -15.86 28.69
N GLU A 950 25.81 -15.36 27.49
CA GLU A 950 25.71 -16.13 26.25
C GLU A 950 27.01 -16.11 25.43
N VAL A 951 27.98 -15.28 25.81
CA VAL A 951 29.26 -15.16 25.10
C VAL A 951 29.94 -16.53 25.02
N PRO A 952 30.24 -17.05 23.80
CA PRO A 952 30.84 -18.37 23.59
C PRO A 952 32.35 -18.35 23.88
N ASN A 953 32.71 -18.08 25.13
CA ASN A 953 34.10 -17.82 25.56
C ASN A 953 35.08 -18.93 25.18
N ARG A 954 34.66 -20.21 25.23
CA ARG A 954 35.50 -21.34 24.81
C ARG A 954 35.82 -21.31 23.33
N ALA A 955 34.83 -21.04 22.48
CA ALA A 955 35.03 -20.93 21.05
C ALA A 955 35.90 -19.71 20.70
N ASN A 956 35.67 -18.58 21.37
CA ASN A 956 36.47 -17.36 21.21
C ASN A 956 37.96 -17.61 21.47
N ILE A 957 38.30 -18.13 22.64
CA ILE A 957 39.70 -18.37 23.02
C ILE A 957 40.33 -19.49 22.19
N ALA A 958 39.59 -20.57 21.91
CA ALA A 958 40.09 -21.68 21.09
C ALA A 958 40.40 -21.22 19.65
N ALA A 959 39.55 -20.40 19.04
CA ALA A 959 39.77 -19.88 17.69
C ALA A 959 41.00 -18.94 17.62
N LEU A 960 41.16 -18.05 18.59
CA LEU A 960 42.35 -17.20 18.68
C LEU A 960 43.62 -18.06 18.86
N ARG A 961 43.57 -19.06 19.74
CA ARG A 961 44.67 -20.00 19.96
C ARG A 961 45.05 -20.75 18.68
N SER A 962 44.07 -21.26 17.93
CA SER A 962 44.32 -21.99 16.68
C SER A 962 44.94 -21.13 15.58
N LEU A 963 44.71 -19.80 15.61
CA LEU A 963 45.36 -18.85 14.70
C LEU A 963 46.84 -18.58 15.03
N GLY A 964 47.33 -19.07 16.17
CA GLY A 964 48.70 -18.86 16.63
C GLY A 964 48.87 -17.66 17.57
N VAL A 965 47.76 -17.04 18.00
CA VAL A 965 47.76 -15.98 19.01
C VAL A 965 48.38 -16.52 20.31
N ARG A 966 49.16 -15.66 20.96
CA ARG A 966 49.79 -15.92 22.26
C ARG A 966 49.54 -14.81 23.27
N THR A 967 49.21 -13.60 22.82
CA THR A 967 48.90 -12.46 23.69
C THR A 967 47.55 -11.86 23.32
N VAL A 968 46.72 -11.60 24.32
CA VAL A 968 45.37 -11.04 24.17
C VAL A 968 45.25 -9.76 25.01
N ILE A 969 44.87 -8.66 24.35
CA ILE A 969 44.48 -7.40 24.98
C ILE A 969 42.96 -7.29 24.92
N ALA A 970 42.29 -7.33 26.07
CA ALA A 970 40.85 -7.27 26.16
C ALA A 970 40.38 -5.90 26.65
N PHE A 971 39.37 -5.31 26.02
CA PHE A 971 38.72 -4.08 26.50
C PHE A 971 37.36 -4.41 27.11
N SER A 972 37.01 -3.77 28.22
CA SER A 972 35.70 -3.96 28.85
C SER A 972 35.18 -2.64 29.41
N ALA A 973 33.90 -2.32 29.16
CA ALA A 973 33.20 -1.27 29.88
C ALA A 973 32.85 -1.77 31.28
N VAL A 974 33.07 -0.94 32.29
CA VAL A 974 32.92 -1.31 33.71
C VAL A 974 32.25 -0.22 34.52
N GLY A 975 31.52 -0.60 35.55
CA GLY A 975 31.11 0.31 36.63
C GLY A 975 32.26 0.50 37.60
N SER A 976 32.44 1.72 38.12
CA SER A 976 33.41 2.02 39.17
C SER A 976 32.83 1.70 40.55
N LEU A 977 33.59 0.94 41.34
CA LEU A 977 33.26 0.68 42.74
C LEU A 977 34.05 1.60 43.68
N GLN A 978 34.80 2.59 43.20
CA GLN A 978 35.61 3.47 44.03
C GLN A 978 35.50 4.92 43.57
N GLU A 979 35.33 5.86 44.50
CA GLU A 979 35.19 7.30 44.18
C GLU A 979 36.36 7.85 43.34
N VAL A 980 37.57 7.32 43.55
CA VAL A 980 38.78 7.78 42.87
C VAL A 980 38.83 7.39 41.39
N ILE A 981 38.11 6.34 40.99
CA ILE A 981 38.03 5.86 39.60
C ILE A 981 36.79 6.50 38.98
N LYS A 982 36.99 7.58 38.24
CA LYS A 982 35.88 8.40 37.72
C LYS A 982 35.38 7.84 36.39
N PRO A 983 34.11 8.07 36.01
CA PRO A 983 33.66 7.81 34.65
C PRO A 983 34.61 8.43 33.62
N ARG A 984 35.00 7.62 32.63
CA ARG A 984 36.04 7.83 31.60
C ARG A 984 37.47 7.47 31.99
N ASP A 985 37.76 7.18 33.25
CA ASP A 985 39.06 6.65 33.65
C ASP A 985 39.26 5.21 33.14
N PHE A 986 40.53 4.84 33.02
CA PHE A 986 40.96 3.50 32.62
C PHE A 986 41.58 2.78 33.81
N VAL A 987 41.39 1.47 33.92
CA VAL A 987 41.98 0.65 34.98
C VAL A 987 42.64 -0.57 34.37
N VAL A 988 43.87 -0.89 34.80
CA VAL A 988 44.57 -2.13 34.46
C VAL A 988 44.42 -3.09 35.65
N PRO A 989 43.40 -3.97 35.67
CA PRO A 989 43.22 -4.88 36.78
C PRO A 989 44.35 -5.90 36.86
N ASP A 990 44.73 -6.24 38.08
CA ASP A 990 45.72 -7.27 38.44
C ASP A 990 45.07 -8.48 39.15
N GLN A 991 43.86 -8.30 39.69
CA GLN A 991 43.10 -9.35 40.37
C GLN A 991 41.62 -9.36 39.97
N ILE A 992 40.95 -10.51 40.15
CA ILE A 992 39.54 -10.68 39.81
C ILE A 992 38.78 -11.52 40.84
N ILE A 993 37.53 -11.17 41.11
CA ILE A 993 36.61 -11.94 41.95
C ILE A 993 35.43 -12.42 41.08
N ASP A 994 35.21 -13.73 41.08
CA ASP A 994 34.11 -14.38 40.35
C ASP A 994 32.82 -14.35 41.17
N ARG A 995 31.81 -13.66 40.64
CA ARG A 995 30.43 -13.60 41.16
C ARG A 995 29.43 -14.09 40.11
N THR A 996 29.88 -14.83 39.11
CA THR A 996 29.00 -15.49 38.12
C THR A 996 28.33 -16.72 38.74
N LYS A 997 27.23 -17.19 38.13
CA LYS A 997 26.37 -18.25 38.68
C LYS A 997 26.76 -19.66 38.22
N GLY A 998 27.90 -19.82 37.54
CA GLY A 998 28.35 -21.12 37.01
C GLY A 998 27.55 -21.64 35.80
N VAL A 999 26.67 -20.81 35.21
CA VAL A 999 25.92 -21.16 33.99
C VAL A 999 26.79 -21.16 32.72
N ARG A 1000 27.93 -20.46 32.79
CA ARG A 1000 28.88 -20.30 31.68
C ARG A 1000 29.87 -21.46 31.69
N PRO A 1001 30.12 -22.13 30.56
CA PRO A 1001 31.19 -23.12 30.50
C PRO A 1001 32.56 -22.48 30.74
N PHE A 1002 33.25 -22.92 31.80
CA PHE A 1002 34.40 -22.19 32.35
C PHE A 1002 35.75 -22.89 32.19
N THR A 1003 35.79 -24.07 31.55
CA THR A 1003 37.02 -24.84 31.34
C THR A 1003 37.02 -25.57 30.00
N PHE A 1004 38.21 -25.78 29.44
CA PHE A 1004 38.49 -26.71 28.34
C PHE A 1004 38.69 -28.15 28.83
N PHE A 1005 38.99 -28.36 30.11
CA PHE A 1005 39.34 -29.65 30.68
C PHE A 1005 38.14 -30.32 31.37
N GLU A 1006 37.20 -30.81 30.55
CA GLU A 1006 36.01 -31.52 31.01
C GLU A 1006 35.64 -32.72 30.11
N GLY A 1007 34.71 -33.57 30.55
CA GLY A 1007 34.18 -34.66 29.72
C GLY A 1007 35.15 -35.83 29.49
N GLY A 1008 36.04 -36.08 30.46
CA GLY A 1008 37.01 -37.18 30.42
C GLY A 1008 38.48 -36.75 30.53
N VAL A 1009 38.77 -35.46 30.64
CA VAL A 1009 40.09 -34.90 30.98
C VAL A 1009 39.93 -33.94 32.15
N VAL A 1010 40.89 -33.94 33.07
CA VAL A 1010 40.93 -33.04 34.22
C VAL A 1010 42.28 -32.34 34.25
N GLY A 1011 42.24 -31.01 34.30
CA GLY A 1011 43.39 -30.14 34.40
C GLY A 1011 43.25 -29.16 35.56
N HIS A 1012 44.28 -29.08 36.40
CA HIS A 1012 44.37 -28.09 37.48
C HIS A 1012 45.38 -27.02 37.07
N VAL A 1013 44.88 -25.89 36.57
CA VAL A 1013 45.73 -24.78 36.08
C VAL A 1013 45.82 -23.69 37.15
N PRO A 1014 47.04 -23.25 37.54
CA PRO A 1014 47.20 -22.13 38.45
C PRO A 1014 46.59 -20.84 37.89
N PHE A 1015 45.76 -20.17 38.71
CA PHE A 1015 45.05 -18.94 38.34
C PHE A 1015 45.16 -17.85 39.41
N GLY A 1016 46.19 -17.92 40.27
CA GLY A 1016 46.41 -16.93 41.34
C GLY A 1016 46.61 -15.51 40.83
N ASP A 1017 47.17 -15.37 39.62
CA ASP A 1017 47.32 -14.10 38.89
C ASP A 1017 46.54 -14.18 37.57
N PRO A 1018 45.31 -13.65 37.53
CA PRO A 1018 44.40 -13.75 36.37
C PRO A 1018 44.90 -13.01 35.13
N PHE A 1019 45.65 -11.93 35.34
CA PHE A 1019 46.16 -11.05 34.30
C PHE A 1019 47.69 -11.15 34.22
N ASP A 1020 48.25 -10.95 33.04
CA ASP A 1020 49.67 -11.16 32.78
C ASP A 1020 50.53 -9.94 33.14
N GLU A 1021 51.35 -10.03 34.20
CA GLU A 1021 52.14 -8.89 34.71
C GLU A 1021 53.12 -8.31 33.66
N ASN A 1022 53.68 -9.15 32.77
CA ASN A 1022 54.60 -8.67 31.72
C ASN A 1022 53.85 -7.78 30.72
N VAL A 1023 52.65 -8.21 30.31
CA VAL A 1023 51.78 -7.41 29.42
C VAL A 1023 51.23 -6.19 30.17
N ALA A 1024 50.81 -6.34 31.43
CA ALA A 1024 50.32 -5.24 32.27
C ALA A 1024 51.33 -4.11 32.41
N LYS A 1025 52.63 -4.45 32.54
CA LYS A 1025 53.70 -3.45 32.62
C LYS A 1025 53.80 -2.62 31.34
N ILE A 1026 53.78 -3.27 30.18
CA ILE A 1026 53.79 -2.60 28.87
C ILE A 1026 52.56 -1.69 28.74
N VAL A 1027 51.38 -2.19 29.09
CA VAL A 1027 50.13 -1.41 29.05
C VAL A 1027 50.21 -0.15 29.93
N ARG A 1028 50.75 -0.27 31.14
CA ARG A 1028 50.92 0.88 32.06
C ARG A 1028 51.89 1.92 31.52
N GLU A 1029 53.01 1.48 30.95
CA GLU A 1029 54.01 2.37 30.33
C GLU A 1029 53.42 3.17 29.15
N CYS A 1030 52.44 2.61 28.43
CA CYS A 1030 51.69 3.29 27.38
C CYS A 1030 50.66 4.32 27.90
N GLY A 1031 50.46 4.44 29.22
CA GLY A 1031 49.46 5.31 29.82
C GLY A 1031 49.63 6.80 29.50
N HIS A 1032 50.86 7.21 29.16
CA HIS A 1032 51.16 8.57 28.68
C HIS A 1032 50.31 9.00 27.47
N SER A 1033 49.85 8.04 26.66
CA SER A 1033 48.98 8.31 25.49
C SER A 1033 47.57 8.81 25.87
N LEU A 1034 47.21 8.75 27.16
CA LEU A 1034 45.97 9.28 27.72
C LEU A 1034 46.16 10.67 28.37
N GLU A 1035 47.39 11.21 28.43
CA GLU A 1035 47.68 12.51 29.04
C GLU A 1035 47.08 13.67 28.22
N GLY A 1036 46.44 14.63 28.89
CA GLY A 1036 45.89 15.87 28.29
C GLY A 1036 44.37 15.92 28.16
N ASP A 1037 43.67 14.78 28.22
CA ASP A 1037 42.21 14.70 28.05
C ASP A 1037 41.42 14.68 29.38
N GLY A 1038 42.09 14.90 30.52
CA GLY A 1038 41.49 14.89 31.86
C GLY A 1038 41.08 13.49 32.35
N VAL A 1039 41.61 12.43 31.72
CA VAL A 1039 41.39 11.02 32.01
C VAL A 1039 42.59 10.45 32.77
N VAL A 1040 42.35 9.56 33.75
CA VAL A 1040 43.40 8.91 34.54
C VAL A 1040 43.47 7.41 34.23
N LEU A 1041 44.69 6.89 34.09
CA LEU A 1041 44.97 5.45 34.11
C LEU A 1041 45.30 5.02 35.54
N HIS A 1042 44.54 4.06 36.06
CA HIS A 1042 44.78 3.43 37.35
C HIS A 1042 45.54 2.12 37.13
N ASP A 1043 46.77 2.04 37.66
CA ASP A 1043 47.73 0.97 37.37
C ASP A 1043 47.33 -0.42 37.89
N ARG A 1044 46.44 -0.49 38.88
CA ARG A 1044 46.02 -1.73 39.54
C ARG A 1044 44.56 -1.65 39.96
N GLY A 1045 43.94 -2.80 40.17
CA GLY A 1045 42.56 -2.86 40.63
C GLY A 1045 42.04 -4.29 40.69
N THR A 1046 41.13 -4.53 41.64
CA THR A 1046 40.41 -5.80 41.73
C THR A 1046 39.09 -5.70 40.96
N LEU A 1047 38.96 -6.46 39.89
CA LEU A 1047 37.75 -6.52 39.08
C LEU A 1047 36.74 -7.50 39.69
N ILE A 1048 35.49 -7.07 39.85
CA ILE A 1048 34.37 -7.96 40.20
C ILE A 1048 33.68 -8.38 38.90
N CYS A 1049 33.58 -9.67 38.63
CA CYS A 1049 32.81 -10.16 37.49
C CYS A 1049 31.49 -10.76 37.98
N MET A 1050 30.39 -10.04 37.79
CA MET A 1050 29.04 -10.49 38.16
C MET A 1050 28.30 -11.13 36.98
N GLU A 1051 27.18 -11.79 37.28
CA GLU A 1051 26.29 -12.31 36.23
C GLU A 1051 25.46 -11.18 35.61
N GLY A 1052 25.60 -10.97 34.30
CA GLY A 1052 24.77 -10.04 33.52
C GLY A 1052 23.50 -10.70 32.94
N PRO A 1053 22.59 -9.93 32.30
CA PRO A 1053 22.80 -8.56 31.80
C PRO A 1053 22.33 -7.45 32.75
N GLN A 1054 21.68 -7.78 33.87
CA GLN A 1054 21.19 -6.77 34.81
C GLN A 1054 22.35 -6.11 35.58
N PHE A 1055 22.29 -4.80 35.76
CA PHE A 1055 23.21 -4.06 36.62
C PHE A 1055 23.03 -4.45 38.10
N SER A 1056 24.04 -4.17 38.92
CA SER A 1056 24.02 -4.42 40.35
C SER A 1056 22.84 -3.74 41.04
N THR A 1057 22.30 -4.36 42.09
CA THR A 1057 21.57 -3.60 43.10
C THR A 1057 22.54 -2.75 43.93
N ARG A 1058 22.05 -1.66 44.55
CA ARG A 1058 22.89 -0.83 45.45
C ARG A 1058 23.52 -1.65 46.59
N ALA A 1059 22.80 -2.66 47.08
CA ALA A 1059 23.29 -3.56 48.12
C ALA A 1059 24.46 -4.42 47.63
N GLU A 1060 24.37 -4.95 46.40
CA GLU A 1060 25.46 -5.68 45.77
C GLU A 1060 26.68 -4.79 45.53
N SER A 1061 26.50 -3.58 44.99
CA SER A 1061 27.61 -2.62 44.79
C SER A 1061 28.35 -2.33 46.10
N ASN A 1062 27.62 -2.09 47.20
CA ASN A 1062 28.22 -1.85 48.51
C ASN A 1062 28.88 -3.10 49.12
N MET A 1063 28.30 -4.29 48.89
CA MET A 1063 28.93 -5.56 49.29
C MET A 1063 30.25 -5.76 48.53
N TYR A 1064 30.28 -5.54 47.22
CA TYR A 1064 31.48 -5.69 46.39
C TYR A 1064 32.57 -4.68 46.75
N ARG A 1065 32.18 -3.46 47.13
CA ARG A 1065 33.08 -2.48 47.73
C ARG A 1065 33.72 -2.98 49.02
N SER A 1066 32.92 -3.61 49.89
CA SER A 1066 33.43 -4.17 51.15
C SER A 1066 34.44 -5.32 50.94
N PHE A 1067 34.43 -5.96 49.77
CA PHE A 1067 35.44 -6.96 49.37
C PHE A 1067 36.72 -6.35 48.80
N GLY A 1068 36.79 -5.01 48.66
CA GLY A 1068 37.91 -4.32 48.03
C GLY A 1068 37.81 -4.23 46.51
N GLY A 1069 36.63 -4.47 45.93
CA GLY A 1069 36.42 -4.31 44.49
C GLY A 1069 36.70 -2.88 44.02
N SER A 1070 37.46 -2.75 42.94
CA SER A 1070 37.80 -1.46 42.32
C SER A 1070 36.83 -1.11 41.19
N VAL A 1071 36.51 -2.09 40.36
CA VAL A 1071 35.59 -1.97 39.20
C VAL A 1071 34.75 -3.24 39.07
N ILE A 1072 33.62 -3.15 38.38
CA ILE A 1072 32.70 -4.29 38.16
C ILE A 1072 32.32 -4.43 36.69
N ASN A 1073 32.33 -5.67 36.19
CA ASN A 1073 31.88 -6.00 34.85
C ASN A 1073 31.10 -7.33 34.81
N MET A 1074 30.73 -7.76 33.60
CA MET A 1074 29.89 -8.95 33.40
C MET A 1074 30.51 -9.99 32.46
N SER A 1075 31.75 -9.81 31.99
CA SER A 1075 32.30 -10.59 30.87
C SER A 1075 33.76 -11.06 31.02
N ALA A 1076 34.50 -10.62 32.04
CA ALA A 1076 35.90 -11.03 32.22
C ALA A 1076 36.07 -12.52 32.59
N LEU A 1077 35.05 -13.13 33.18
CA LEU A 1077 35.02 -14.57 33.47
C LEU A 1077 33.88 -15.25 32.69
N PRO A 1078 34.15 -16.42 32.07
CA PRO A 1078 35.37 -17.22 32.17
C PRO A 1078 36.51 -16.86 31.19
N GLU A 1079 36.44 -15.75 30.43
CA GLU A 1079 37.44 -15.35 29.41
C GLU A 1079 38.90 -15.47 29.90
N ALA A 1080 39.24 -14.88 31.06
CA ALA A 1080 40.59 -14.92 31.62
C ALA A 1080 41.04 -16.33 32.06
N LYS A 1081 40.13 -17.13 32.63
CA LYS A 1081 40.42 -18.53 33.03
C LYS A 1081 40.78 -19.37 31.81
N LEU A 1082 39.98 -19.25 30.75
CA LEU A 1082 40.19 -19.98 29.50
C LEU A 1082 41.46 -19.54 28.78
N ALA A 1083 41.79 -18.23 28.81
CA ALA A 1083 43.05 -17.75 28.27
C ALA A 1083 44.26 -18.37 28.98
N ARG A 1084 44.22 -18.46 30.32
CA ARG A 1084 45.26 -19.14 31.10
C ARG A 1084 45.34 -20.63 30.76
N GLU A 1085 44.20 -21.32 30.66
CA GLU A 1085 44.15 -22.73 30.25
C GLU A 1085 44.71 -22.97 28.83
N ALA A 1086 44.58 -22.00 27.92
CA ALA A 1086 45.12 -22.06 26.56
C ALA A 1086 46.57 -21.56 26.42
N GLU A 1087 47.26 -21.31 27.55
CA GLU A 1087 48.60 -20.72 27.61
C GLU A 1087 48.72 -19.36 26.90
N LEU A 1088 47.67 -18.53 26.96
CA LEU A 1088 47.69 -17.17 26.41
C LEU A 1088 48.01 -16.16 27.52
N ALA A 1089 48.93 -15.23 27.23
CA ALA A 1089 49.07 -14.03 28.04
C ALA A 1089 47.83 -13.16 27.83
N TYR A 1090 47.16 -12.77 28.92
CA TYR A 1090 45.89 -12.07 28.87
C TYR A 1090 45.93 -10.85 29.77
N GLN A 1091 45.65 -9.67 29.22
CA GLN A 1091 45.49 -8.44 29.98
C GLN A 1091 44.19 -7.75 29.60
N MET A 1092 43.36 -7.43 30.60
CA MET A 1092 42.18 -6.60 30.40
C MET A 1092 42.52 -5.13 30.66
N ILE A 1093 41.89 -4.24 29.91
CA ILE A 1093 41.87 -2.80 30.09
C ILE A 1093 40.40 -2.43 30.33
N CYS A 1094 40.10 -1.95 31.53
CA CYS A 1094 38.77 -1.59 31.95
C CYS A 1094 38.53 -0.09 31.73
N MET A 1095 37.38 0.27 31.16
CA MET A 1095 36.97 1.64 30.94
C MET A 1095 35.78 1.94 31.85
N SER A 1096 35.96 2.81 32.84
CA SER A 1096 34.87 3.20 33.72
C SER A 1096 33.83 4.00 32.94
N THR A 1097 32.58 3.57 32.97
CA THR A 1097 31.45 4.28 32.33
C THR A 1097 30.58 5.03 33.34
N ASP A 1098 30.57 4.59 34.59
CA ASP A 1098 29.68 5.07 35.65
C ASP A 1098 30.26 4.66 37.01
N TYR A 1099 29.61 5.05 38.12
CA TYR A 1099 29.96 4.62 39.49
C TYR A 1099 29.14 3.41 39.96
N ASP A 1100 28.69 2.55 39.06
CA ASP A 1100 27.73 1.49 39.35
C ASP A 1100 26.53 2.07 40.15
N CYS A 1101 25.89 1.30 41.03
CA CYS A 1101 24.68 1.74 41.72
C CYS A 1101 24.92 2.29 43.14
N TRP A 1102 26.17 2.48 43.61
CA TRP A 1102 26.45 2.88 45.00
C TRP A 1102 26.50 4.40 45.22
N HIS A 1103 26.71 5.21 44.17
CA HIS A 1103 26.92 6.65 44.31
C HIS A 1103 25.59 7.42 44.32
N GLU A 1104 25.24 8.01 45.46
CA GLU A 1104 23.92 8.65 45.68
C GLU A 1104 23.73 9.98 44.92
N SER A 1105 24.81 10.61 44.44
CA SER A 1105 24.74 11.94 43.79
C SER A 1105 24.72 11.89 42.26
N THR A 1106 24.84 10.70 41.68
CA THR A 1106 24.67 10.47 40.23
C THR A 1106 23.32 9.80 39.95
N ALA A 1107 22.72 10.11 38.80
CA ALA A 1107 21.53 9.39 38.35
C ALA A 1107 21.82 7.88 38.22
N ASP A 1108 20.79 7.05 38.43
CA ASP A 1108 20.91 5.60 38.29
C ASP A 1108 21.46 5.21 36.91
N VAL A 1109 22.24 4.12 36.87
CA VAL A 1109 22.93 3.68 35.65
C VAL A 1109 21.91 3.31 34.56
N THR A 1110 22.02 3.96 33.40
CA THR A 1110 21.21 3.67 32.21
C THR A 1110 22.10 3.25 31.04
N VAL A 1111 21.53 2.50 30.10
CA VAL A 1111 22.23 2.12 28.85
C VAL A 1111 22.67 3.37 28.07
N GLU A 1112 21.86 4.42 28.06
CA GLU A 1112 22.19 5.69 27.39
C GLU A 1112 23.45 6.33 27.97
N MET A 1113 23.58 6.37 29.31
CA MET A 1113 24.76 6.91 29.99
C MET A 1113 26.01 6.10 29.65
N VAL A 1114 25.92 4.77 29.72
CA VAL A 1114 27.01 3.85 29.37
C VAL A 1114 27.43 4.05 27.92
N MET A 1115 26.49 4.08 26.97
CA MET A 1115 26.79 4.25 25.54
C MET A 1115 27.36 5.64 25.22
N GLY A 1116 26.89 6.69 25.91
CA GLY A 1116 27.43 8.05 25.79
C GLY A 1116 28.90 8.13 26.21
N HIS A 1117 29.24 7.56 27.38
CA HIS A 1117 30.62 7.52 27.85
C HIS A 1117 31.50 6.58 27.03
N MET A 1118 30.98 5.45 26.54
CA MET A 1118 31.71 4.58 25.63
C MET A 1118 32.07 5.27 24.31
N LYS A 1119 31.17 6.09 23.74
CA LYS A 1119 31.47 6.87 22.53
C LYS A 1119 32.59 7.89 22.75
N ALA A 1120 32.60 8.57 23.90
CA ALA A 1120 33.67 9.49 24.26
C ALA A 1120 34.99 8.74 24.50
N ASN A 1121 34.95 7.61 25.20
CA ASN A 1121 36.14 6.80 25.48
C ASN A 1121 36.69 6.07 24.25
N ALA A 1122 35.90 5.83 23.21
CA ALA A 1122 36.35 5.12 22.01
C ALA A 1122 37.53 5.80 21.30
N VAL A 1123 37.63 7.14 21.36
CA VAL A 1123 38.77 7.88 20.81
C VAL A 1123 40.03 7.69 21.67
N ASN A 1124 39.89 7.70 22.99
CA ASN A 1124 41.01 7.51 23.91
C ASN A 1124 41.48 6.04 23.90
N ALA A 1125 40.55 5.09 23.89
CA ALA A 1125 40.82 3.67 23.74
C ALA A 1125 41.54 3.36 22.42
N ARG A 1126 41.19 4.05 21.32
CA ARG A 1126 41.89 3.97 20.02
C ARG A 1126 43.35 4.40 20.13
N ARG A 1127 43.62 5.58 20.70
CA ARG A 1127 45.00 6.07 20.87
C ARG A 1127 45.80 5.13 21.77
N PHE A 1128 45.19 4.69 22.86
CA PHE A 1128 45.83 3.84 23.84
C PHE A 1128 46.13 2.44 23.30
N VAL A 1129 45.18 1.79 22.60
CA VAL A 1129 45.45 0.48 21.98
C VAL A 1129 46.52 0.58 20.90
N GLY A 1130 46.54 1.67 20.11
CA GLY A 1130 47.62 1.92 19.15
C GLY A 1130 48.99 2.03 19.82
N ALA A 1131 49.10 2.78 20.91
CA ALA A 1131 50.34 2.89 21.69
C ALA A 1131 50.77 1.55 22.31
N VAL A 1132 49.82 0.76 22.81
CA VAL A 1132 50.08 -0.59 23.35
C VAL A 1132 50.57 -1.53 22.25
N LEU A 1133 49.91 -1.53 21.09
CA LEU A 1133 50.32 -2.36 19.95
C LEU A 1133 51.69 -1.93 19.41
N ASP A 1134 52.00 -0.64 19.41
CA ASP A 1134 53.32 -0.11 19.08
C ASP A 1134 54.41 -0.60 20.03
N ALA A 1135 54.14 -0.60 21.34
CA ALA A 1135 55.10 -1.12 22.32
C ALA A 1135 55.26 -2.64 22.21
N LEU A 1136 54.17 -3.39 22.02
CA LEU A 1136 54.20 -4.84 21.82
C LEU A 1136 54.93 -5.24 20.53
N ALA A 1137 54.95 -4.37 19.51
CA ALA A 1137 55.65 -4.59 18.25
C ALA A 1137 57.19 -4.54 18.36
N LEU A 1138 57.73 -4.00 19.45
CA LEU A 1138 59.18 -3.88 19.63
C LEU A 1138 59.82 -5.26 19.83
N ASP A 1139 60.96 -5.48 19.17
CA ASP A 1139 61.67 -6.77 19.19
C ASP A 1139 62.05 -7.20 20.63
N GLU A 1140 62.29 -6.26 21.54
CA GLU A 1140 62.56 -6.53 22.97
C GLU A 1140 61.38 -7.17 23.72
N ASN A 1141 60.16 -6.95 23.24
CA ASN A 1141 58.93 -7.51 23.81
C ASN A 1141 58.51 -8.82 23.14
N ALA A 1142 59.30 -9.34 22.20
CA ALA A 1142 58.95 -10.54 21.43
C ALA A 1142 58.71 -11.78 22.32
N GLU A 1143 59.48 -11.98 23.38
CA GLU A 1143 59.26 -13.11 24.30
C GLU A 1143 57.92 -13.01 25.06
N THR A 1144 57.58 -11.79 25.50
CA THR A 1144 56.30 -11.46 26.13
C THR A 1144 55.14 -11.71 25.17
N VAL A 1145 55.24 -11.21 23.93
CA VAL A 1145 54.20 -11.39 22.89
C VAL A 1145 53.97 -12.87 22.57
N ASN A 1146 55.03 -13.68 22.56
CA ASN A 1146 54.92 -15.12 22.34
C ASN A 1146 54.49 -15.89 23.61
N ALA A 1147 54.26 -15.21 24.73
CA ALA A 1147 53.91 -15.79 26.03
C ALA A 1147 54.84 -16.95 26.41
N LYS A 1148 56.15 -16.74 26.28
CA LYS A 1148 57.17 -17.78 26.50
C LYS A 1148 57.17 -18.33 27.93
N HIS A 1149 56.85 -17.50 28.91
CA HIS A 1149 56.73 -17.91 30.32
C HIS A 1149 55.53 -18.82 30.61
N LEU A 1150 54.57 -18.95 29.69
CA LEU A 1150 53.42 -19.85 29.82
C LEU A 1150 53.53 -21.11 28.97
N GLU A 1151 54.47 -21.15 28.04
CA GLU A 1151 54.67 -22.27 27.12
C GLU A 1151 55.04 -23.55 27.88
N GLY A 1152 54.29 -24.63 27.67
CA GLY A 1152 54.57 -25.91 28.34
C GLY A 1152 53.95 -26.05 29.72
N GLY A 1153 53.34 -24.99 30.27
CA GLY A 1153 52.81 -24.96 31.63
C GLY A 1153 51.67 -25.95 31.86
N ILE A 1154 50.87 -26.23 30.83
CA ILE A 1154 49.70 -27.10 30.93
C ILE A 1154 50.07 -28.58 31.07
N LYS A 1155 51.24 -29.01 30.58
CA LYS A 1155 51.72 -30.41 30.72
C LYS A 1155 51.72 -30.90 32.17
N PHE A 1156 52.07 -30.02 33.10
CA PHE A 1156 52.17 -30.34 34.52
C PHE A 1156 50.86 -30.14 35.29
N GLY A 1157 49.84 -29.53 34.67
CA GLY A 1157 48.51 -29.36 35.24
C GLY A 1157 47.55 -30.52 34.97
N MET A 1158 47.86 -31.40 34.00
CA MET A 1158 47.00 -32.52 33.64
C MET A 1158 47.03 -33.62 34.71
N SER A 1159 45.86 -33.93 35.27
CA SER A 1159 45.69 -35.00 36.26
C SER A 1159 45.26 -36.33 35.62
N THR A 1160 44.50 -36.27 34.53
CA THR A 1160 44.10 -37.46 33.78
C THR A 1160 45.18 -37.84 32.76
N PRO A 1161 45.75 -39.06 32.80
CA PRO A 1161 46.78 -39.46 31.84
C PRO A 1161 46.22 -39.52 30.41
N HIS A 1162 47.03 -39.12 29.42
CA HIS A 1162 46.63 -39.06 28.00
C HIS A 1162 46.08 -40.40 27.48
N THR A 1163 46.59 -41.54 27.98
CA THR A 1163 46.10 -42.89 27.63
C THR A 1163 44.65 -43.16 28.05
N ALA A 1164 44.10 -42.38 28.98
CA ALA A 1164 42.72 -42.52 29.46
C ALA A 1164 41.74 -41.54 28.79
N TRP A 1165 42.20 -40.71 27.86
CA TRP A 1165 41.33 -39.76 27.15
C TRP A 1165 40.49 -40.47 26.08
N ASN A 1166 39.20 -40.12 26.01
CA ASN A 1166 38.35 -40.55 24.90
C ASN A 1166 38.69 -39.79 23.60
N GLU A 1167 38.20 -40.28 22.46
CA GLU A 1167 38.53 -39.71 21.15
C GLU A 1167 38.08 -38.25 20.98
N ASP A 1168 36.95 -37.86 21.58
CA ASP A 1168 36.45 -36.48 21.49
C ASP A 1168 37.33 -35.52 22.30
N VAL A 1169 37.81 -35.94 23.48
CA VAL A 1169 38.81 -35.19 24.26
C VAL A 1169 40.09 -35.04 23.46
N LYS A 1170 40.61 -36.12 22.85
CA LYS A 1170 41.84 -36.04 22.03
C LYS A 1170 41.70 -35.04 20.89
N LYS A 1171 40.59 -35.05 20.16
CA LYS A 1171 40.32 -34.07 19.09
C LYS A 1171 40.28 -32.63 19.60
N ARG A 1172 39.61 -32.39 20.74
CA ARG A 1172 39.54 -31.06 21.37
C ARG A 1172 40.91 -30.56 21.82
N MET A 1173 41.70 -31.43 22.44
CA MET A 1173 43.03 -31.10 22.91
C MET A 1173 44.02 -30.91 21.75
N GLU A 1174 43.92 -31.71 20.70
CA GLU A 1174 44.73 -31.56 19.47
C GLU A 1174 44.40 -30.23 18.77
N PHE A 1175 43.13 -29.80 18.74
CA PHE A 1175 42.77 -28.50 18.19
C PHE A 1175 43.40 -27.33 18.98
N LEU A 1176 43.34 -27.40 20.32
CA LEU A 1176 43.82 -26.33 21.19
C LEU A 1176 45.37 -26.34 21.34
N PHE A 1177 45.98 -27.52 21.25
CA PHE A 1177 47.41 -27.78 21.39
C PHE A 1177 47.92 -28.79 20.34
N PRO A 1178 48.04 -28.38 19.06
CA PRO A 1178 48.46 -29.29 18.00
C PRO A 1178 49.84 -29.91 18.26
N GLY A 1179 49.93 -31.24 18.23
CA GLY A 1179 51.18 -32.00 18.44
C GLY A 1179 51.83 -31.86 19.82
N TYR A 1180 51.08 -31.44 20.85
CA TYR A 1180 51.64 -31.11 22.16
C TYR A 1180 51.66 -32.28 23.16
N PHE A 1181 50.63 -33.15 23.13
CA PHE A 1181 50.35 -34.23 24.09
C PHE A 1181 50.71 -35.64 23.62
#